data_AF-A0A954XDR1-F1
#
_entry.id   AF-A0A954XDR1-F1
#
_cell.length_a   1.000
_cell.length_b   1.000
_cell.length_c   1.000
_cell.angle_alpha   90.00
_cell.angle_beta   90.00
_cell.angle_gamma   90.00
#
_symmetry.space_group_name_H-M   'P 1'
#
loop_
_entity.id
_entity.type
_entity.pdbx_description
1 polymer ?
#
loop_
_entity_poly.entity_id
_entity_poly.type
_entity_poly.pdbx_seq_one_letter_code
_entity_poly.pdbx_strand_id
1 'polypeptide(L)'
;NLDPASIADSIQVTRSGFDGQFERASVLTDLGTSGQVVFQFAAVAPGEAGNGISLVFTKSNHGGSSLPTVTVSGRQINVDLNTNSGNETTASDLLTAMTNSAAASSLVTTSLELGNLLARVDQNVSVGAPLTLAGANHAKVSSSFNAGSNVQLSFTAAQTGLAGNGIQIAVTKVDRGGPATPRVTVSGRTINLELNSHLGNETTAQEVVTAVNGNATARALVTARLNFGSGLTKLGNRTLTFSPLRLAGANDVVIQPGHLELAENGREVIFRFADNLPDDRYRIDILGAGANPLLDENGLPFNGGRDQSVEFRLDLAPRVEAVVPQPITRTSTGALQQARNQIVVYFNHDHLQGDTLDPVKASDPSFYKLYLTKGTVRNTDDTLIPASVSFDATTETATLTFANDLQQLAGNTAAGGTFRLRIGTDEAIPAVPVTLTPQNDPGSSFDTALDLAANWSPNASPSQSIVISSSIANANPYLLDFPGASDEPGHREIPSVQDHVPGGADDRPGITTIPYNFRLEYGFDSRNNVLLNSITENQKQRAREVFELYGNYLGVQFIETASQGMTIVTGDLRAINPTIPTGIGAPYSLSNAQGDLVIMELQDFNQPGDDIYGGDWFRAAFKEIGRALGYGPTTELPGLSLAVDTQNPGPTAEPIFPGDADVLHGQFMYRPESNDIDLYQFTLTQTGRISIETFAERQANPSLVDTVITLYRENANGTHELVARNDDYYSNDSFLELELGPGKYFVGVSASGNNQYNPTIEDSGIGGTTGDDPSTPNIDEGAYELRLNFRPNADDSLTDSTGVVFDGDADGVPGGVHNFWFRTQSAARTLIVDKSAPAGGNGSLAAPYSNLQTALTAAAAQPNSIVRIVGNGGADGDLTTEADNDAYEIGFNRLGNQLADGPRFEVPKDVTVMIDAGAVFKLRRAMVAVGSTAVNVDHSGASLQVLGTPRLLTANGQVARDSNGQVVEGSVFFTSIHDNAIGDDTNADVSHPAALPGDWGGIWYRNDIDSASKRFDWENEGIYLNVVNHADMRYGGGDVIVSGVTQPVAPIHMTDSRPTVSYNTITGSADAAMSANPDSFKETSFHTTEFQQRGAFTADYTRVGPDIQFNHLTDNSFNALFVRLRTPAGNDLETLTVPGRFDDTDVVHVIAENLLIEGVAGGPISQVATPPTQLVKLDPLTGGTLPLGTYNYRLTYVDAQGNESPASDPSRDITLTGGQTAVLLSQLPR
;
A
#
# COMPACT_ATOMS: atom_id res chain seq x y z
N ASN A 1 -9.70 4.45 39.73
CA ASN A 1 -9.16 4.21 38.38
C ASN A 1 -7.65 4.31 38.43
N LEU A 2 -6.94 4.09 37.33
CA LEU A 2 -5.49 4.34 37.28
C LEU A 2 -5.22 5.85 37.34
N ASP A 3 -4.14 6.27 37.99
CA ASP A 3 -3.65 7.65 37.93
C ASP A 3 -2.89 7.84 36.60
N PRO A 4 -3.38 8.69 35.67
CA PRO A 4 -2.74 8.93 34.39
C PRO A 4 -1.28 9.39 34.51
N ALA A 5 -0.93 10.10 35.59
CA ALA A 5 0.43 10.62 35.80
C ALA A 5 1.44 9.50 36.12
N SER A 6 0.98 8.33 36.53
CA SER A 6 1.84 7.20 36.91
C SER A 6 2.15 6.25 35.76
N ILE A 7 1.46 6.32 34.62
CA ILE A 7 1.50 5.27 33.58
C ILE A 7 2.80 5.31 32.77
N ALA A 8 3.25 6.49 32.33
CA ALA A 8 4.35 6.64 31.36
C ALA A 8 5.68 6.02 31.82
N ASP A 9 5.96 6.06 33.12
CA ASP A 9 7.22 5.55 33.69
C ASP A 9 7.06 4.19 34.40
N SER A 10 5.84 3.63 34.45
CA SER A 10 5.55 2.40 35.20
C SER A 10 5.21 1.20 34.33
N ILE A 11 4.94 1.38 33.04
CA ILE A 11 4.73 0.28 32.09
C ILE A 11 5.79 0.38 30.99
N GLN A 12 6.56 -0.68 30.81
CA GLN A 12 7.67 -0.74 29.87
C GLN A 12 7.56 -1.97 28.99
N VAL A 13 7.69 -1.81 27.66
CA VAL A 13 7.78 -2.93 26.73
C VAL A 13 9.25 -3.10 26.32
N THR A 14 9.78 -4.30 26.48
CA THR A 14 11.16 -4.66 26.12
C THR A 14 11.15 -5.79 25.12
N ARG A 15 11.87 -5.64 24.02
CA ARG A 15 12.16 -6.66 23.00
C ARG A 15 13.46 -7.38 23.38
N SER A 16 13.56 -8.70 23.25
CA SER A 16 14.79 -9.42 23.63
C SER A 16 15.96 -9.22 22.66
N GLY A 17 15.66 -8.82 21.43
CA GLY A 17 16.68 -8.56 20.42
C GLY A 17 17.22 -9.87 19.82
N PHE A 18 18.33 -9.76 19.10
CA PHE A 18 18.83 -10.78 18.16
C PHE A 18 19.21 -12.16 18.75
N ASP A 19 19.13 -12.38 20.06
CA ASP A 19 19.45 -13.67 20.69
C ASP A 19 18.23 -14.41 21.26
N GLY A 20 17.04 -13.80 21.20
CA GLY A 20 15.79 -14.38 21.68
C GLY A 20 15.76 -14.66 23.18
N GLN A 21 16.62 -14.00 23.98
CA GLN A 21 16.73 -14.22 25.42
C GLN A 21 16.85 -12.90 26.18
N PHE A 22 15.91 -12.64 27.10
CA PHE A 22 16.04 -11.51 28.00
C PHE A 22 17.20 -11.70 28.98
N GLU A 23 18.13 -10.74 29.05
CA GLU A 23 19.29 -10.88 29.92
C GLU A 23 18.92 -10.80 31.40
N ARG A 24 19.66 -11.55 32.23
CA ARG A 24 19.40 -11.67 33.67
C ARG A 24 20.49 -11.02 34.48
N ALA A 25 20.06 -10.32 35.54
CA ALA A 25 20.98 -9.80 36.54
C ALA A 25 21.71 -10.97 37.20
N SER A 26 23.03 -10.88 37.30
CA SER A 26 23.81 -11.95 37.88
C SER A 26 25.04 -11.43 38.59
N VAL A 27 25.58 -12.26 39.46
CA VAL A 27 26.84 -11.98 40.15
C VAL A 27 27.63 -13.26 40.33
N LEU A 28 28.91 -13.18 39.99
CA LEU A 28 29.92 -14.20 40.25
C LEU A 28 30.70 -13.85 41.51
N THR A 29 30.94 -14.82 42.38
CA THR A 29 31.77 -14.64 43.58
C THR A 29 32.41 -15.96 44.00
N ASP A 30 33.64 -15.89 44.51
CA ASP A 30 34.29 -17.03 45.17
C ASP A 30 34.05 -17.08 46.68
N LEU A 31 33.24 -16.16 47.21
CA LEU A 31 32.97 -15.99 48.65
C LEU A 31 34.25 -15.89 49.50
N GLY A 32 35.34 -15.36 48.93
CA GLY A 32 36.63 -15.19 49.63
C GLY A 32 37.48 -16.45 49.71
N THR A 33 37.11 -17.53 49.01
CA THR A 33 37.85 -18.80 49.01
C THR A 33 39.11 -18.79 48.15
N SER A 34 39.47 -17.64 47.55
CA SER A 34 40.62 -17.49 46.65
C SER A 34 40.55 -18.43 45.45
N GLY A 35 39.37 -18.55 44.85
CA GLY A 35 39.11 -19.38 43.67
C GLY A 35 38.95 -20.89 43.91
N GLN A 36 38.86 -21.37 45.16
CA GLN A 36 38.56 -22.79 45.43
C GLN A 36 37.14 -23.18 45.02
N VAL A 37 36.21 -22.23 45.07
CA VAL A 37 34.86 -22.33 44.53
C VAL A 37 34.46 -21.02 43.86
N VAL A 38 33.58 -21.06 42.87
CA VAL A 38 32.98 -19.90 42.22
C VAL A 38 31.48 -20.16 42.09
N PHE A 39 30.70 -19.36 42.80
CA PHE A 39 29.24 -19.37 42.69
C PHE A 39 28.77 -18.32 41.70
N GLN A 40 27.77 -18.68 40.91
CA GLN A 40 26.93 -17.74 40.19
C GLN A 40 25.56 -17.68 40.85
N PHE A 41 25.12 -16.46 41.12
CA PHE A 41 23.76 -16.15 41.55
C PHE A 41 23.11 -15.35 40.41
N ALA A 42 22.07 -15.88 39.80
CA ALA A 42 21.36 -15.23 38.69
C ALA A 42 19.87 -15.04 39.01
N ALA A 43 19.32 -13.89 38.64
CA ALA A 43 17.94 -13.55 38.92
C ALA A 43 16.97 -14.49 38.17
N VAL A 44 15.91 -14.89 38.86
CA VAL A 44 14.80 -15.65 38.26
C VAL A 44 13.90 -14.73 37.42
N ALA A 45 13.82 -13.44 37.76
CA ALA A 45 13.21 -12.44 36.89
C ALA A 45 14.24 -11.96 35.85
N PRO A 46 13.94 -11.98 34.54
CA PRO A 46 14.76 -11.35 33.52
C PRO A 46 14.65 -9.81 33.55
N GLY A 47 15.57 -9.14 32.85
CA GLY A 47 15.59 -7.68 32.70
C GLY A 47 15.86 -6.90 33.99
N GLU A 48 15.46 -5.62 33.99
CA GLU A 48 15.66 -4.68 35.10
C GLU A 48 14.97 -5.16 36.40
N ALA A 49 13.87 -5.90 36.28
CA ALA A 49 13.18 -6.50 37.43
C ALA A 49 14.08 -7.48 38.22
N GLY A 50 15.15 -8.03 37.61
CA GLY A 50 16.16 -8.86 38.27
C GLY A 50 17.28 -8.06 38.95
N ASN A 51 17.51 -6.79 38.57
CA ASN A 51 18.58 -5.96 39.12
C ASN A 51 18.30 -5.57 40.59
N GLY A 52 19.33 -5.44 41.41
CA GLY A 52 19.16 -4.96 42.79
C GLY A 52 18.76 -6.03 43.82
N ILE A 53 18.56 -7.29 43.42
CA ILE A 53 18.46 -8.40 44.39
C ILE A 53 19.80 -8.52 45.12
N SER A 54 19.79 -8.54 46.44
CA SER A 54 21.01 -8.57 47.26
C SER A 54 21.11 -9.83 48.09
N LEU A 55 22.30 -10.43 48.12
CA LEU A 55 22.64 -11.52 49.02
C LEU A 55 23.54 -10.98 50.14
N VAL A 56 23.12 -11.16 51.39
CA VAL A 56 23.89 -10.76 52.56
C VAL A 56 24.29 -12.00 53.33
N PHE A 57 25.59 -12.24 53.43
CA PHE A 57 26.13 -13.38 54.17
C PHE A 57 26.42 -12.99 55.61
N THR A 58 25.94 -13.79 56.55
CA THR A 58 26.32 -13.76 57.96
C THR A 58 26.89 -15.10 58.37
N LYS A 59 27.43 -15.18 59.59
CA LYS A 59 27.95 -16.44 60.12
C LYS A 59 27.62 -16.56 61.60
N SER A 60 27.18 -17.75 62.01
CA SER A 60 26.98 -18.08 63.40
C SER A 60 27.27 -19.56 63.64
N ASN A 61 27.32 -19.97 64.92
CA ASN A 61 27.49 -21.38 65.26
C ASN A 61 26.10 -21.99 65.51
N HIS A 62 25.68 -22.95 64.69
CA HIS A 62 24.37 -23.58 64.79
C HIS A 62 24.33 -24.82 65.71
N GLY A 63 25.46 -25.18 66.33
CA GLY A 63 25.57 -26.25 67.33
C GLY A 63 25.56 -27.70 66.79
N GLY A 64 25.34 -27.92 65.48
CA GLY A 64 25.27 -29.25 64.85
C GLY A 64 25.55 -29.24 63.34
N SER A 65 25.10 -30.27 62.62
CA SER A 65 25.22 -30.46 61.15
C SER A 65 24.11 -29.79 60.34
N SER A 66 23.58 -28.66 60.80
CA SER A 66 22.52 -27.94 60.10
C SER A 66 23.05 -27.25 58.84
N LEU A 67 22.21 -27.22 57.81
CA LEU A 67 22.41 -26.38 56.62
C LEU A 67 22.43 -24.89 57.00
N PRO A 68 23.00 -24.01 56.17
CA PRO A 68 22.83 -22.57 56.28
C PRO A 68 21.37 -22.16 56.43
N THR A 69 21.12 -21.14 57.25
CA THR A 69 19.76 -20.57 57.39
C THR A 69 19.57 -19.49 56.33
N VAL A 70 18.53 -19.65 55.49
CA VAL A 70 18.19 -18.69 54.43
C VAL A 70 16.87 -18.02 54.78
N THR A 71 16.88 -16.69 54.88
CA THR A 71 15.66 -15.88 55.07
C THR A 71 15.58 -14.79 54.00
N VAL A 72 14.36 -14.43 53.58
CA VAL A 72 14.13 -13.44 52.53
C VAL A 72 13.27 -12.33 53.07
N SER A 73 13.71 -11.08 52.90
CA SER A 73 12.97 -9.87 53.28
C SER A 73 12.91 -8.95 52.07
N GLY A 74 11.77 -8.93 51.37
CA GLY A 74 11.64 -8.22 50.10
C GLY A 74 12.61 -8.79 49.06
N ARG A 75 13.55 -7.95 48.58
CA ARG A 75 14.57 -8.30 47.57
C ARG A 75 15.95 -8.64 48.17
N GLN A 76 16.04 -8.80 49.49
CA GLN A 76 17.27 -9.18 50.19
C GLN A 76 17.20 -10.62 50.71
N ILE A 77 18.16 -11.44 50.31
CA ILE A 77 18.36 -12.82 50.77
C ILE A 77 19.47 -12.80 51.83
N ASN A 78 19.12 -13.14 53.07
CA ASN A 78 20.08 -13.27 54.16
C ASN A 78 20.45 -14.74 54.34
N VAL A 79 21.74 -15.04 54.21
CA VAL A 79 22.30 -16.39 54.30
C VAL A 79 23.24 -16.47 55.50
N ASP A 80 22.84 -17.16 56.55
CA ASP A 80 23.68 -17.38 57.74
C ASP A 80 24.40 -18.73 57.66
N LEU A 81 25.72 -18.66 57.48
CA LEU A 81 26.59 -19.84 57.35
C LEU A 81 26.92 -20.44 58.72
N ASN A 82 26.96 -21.77 58.78
CA ASN A 82 27.29 -22.53 59.99
C ASN A 82 28.82 -22.59 60.17
N THR A 83 29.30 -22.16 61.33
CA THR A 83 30.72 -22.17 61.72
C THR A 83 31.05 -23.24 62.76
N ASN A 84 30.11 -24.14 63.07
CA ASN A 84 30.31 -25.21 64.05
C ASN A 84 31.41 -26.19 63.62
N SER A 85 32.43 -26.36 64.45
CA SER A 85 33.60 -27.18 64.12
C SER A 85 33.23 -28.62 63.73
N GLY A 86 33.70 -29.08 62.57
CA GLY A 86 33.40 -30.39 62.00
C GLY A 86 32.09 -30.46 61.23
N ASN A 87 31.32 -29.37 61.18
CA ASN A 87 30.04 -29.24 60.51
C ASN A 87 29.91 -27.87 59.81
N GLU A 88 31.04 -27.30 59.39
CA GLU A 88 31.06 -25.98 58.77
C GLU A 88 30.45 -26.02 57.37
N THR A 89 29.79 -24.93 56.96
CA THR A 89 29.11 -24.88 55.68
C THR A 89 30.07 -25.14 54.51
N THR A 90 29.77 -26.20 53.76
CA THR A 90 30.41 -26.52 52.49
C THR A 90 29.69 -25.87 51.32
N ALA A 91 30.32 -25.85 50.14
CA ALA A 91 29.69 -25.38 48.92
C ALA A 91 28.41 -26.15 48.56
N SER A 92 28.39 -27.47 48.80
CA SER A 92 27.20 -28.32 48.64
C SER A 92 26.06 -27.90 49.59
N ASP A 93 26.39 -27.58 50.85
CA ASP A 93 25.39 -27.18 51.85
C ASP A 93 24.76 -25.84 51.48
N LEU A 94 25.57 -24.89 50.98
CA LEU A 94 25.08 -23.59 50.51
C LEU A 94 24.15 -23.75 49.30
N LEU A 95 24.56 -24.54 48.29
CA LEU A 95 23.72 -24.81 47.12
C LEU A 95 22.38 -25.43 47.55
N THR A 96 22.44 -26.44 48.40
CA THR A 96 21.25 -27.14 48.92
C THR A 96 20.33 -26.19 49.71
N ALA A 97 20.89 -25.34 50.58
CA ALA A 97 20.11 -24.39 51.37
C ALA A 97 19.40 -23.33 50.52
N MET A 98 20.09 -22.83 49.49
CA MET A 98 19.52 -21.85 48.55
C MET A 98 18.41 -22.46 47.69
N THR A 99 18.62 -23.69 47.18
CA THR A 99 17.61 -24.39 46.36
C THR A 99 16.38 -24.82 47.18
N ASN A 100 16.55 -25.23 48.43
CA ASN A 100 15.43 -25.70 49.26
C ASN A 100 14.57 -24.56 49.83
N SER A 101 15.04 -23.31 49.81
CA SER A 101 14.28 -22.16 50.27
C SER A 101 13.38 -21.63 49.16
N ALA A 102 12.09 -21.97 49.20
CA ALA A 102 11.11 -21.54 48.19
C ALA A 102 11.09 -20.03 47.95
N ALA A 103 11.31 -19.23 49.00
CA ALA A 103 11.36 -17.76 48.89
C ALA A 103 12.66 -17.24 48.26
N ALA A 104 13.78 -17.95 48.41
CA ALA A 104 15.04 -17.59 47.77
C ALA A 104 15.07 -18.07 46.32
N SER A 105 14.61 -19.30 46.07
CA SER A 105 14.53 -19.89 44.73
C SER A 105 13.49 -19.22 43.82
N SER A 106 12.56 -18.43 44.37
CA SER A 106 11.68 -17.56 43.58
C SER A 106 12.35 -16.25 43.12
N LEU A 107 13.50 -15.89 43.69
CA LEU A 107 14.24 -14.67 43.36
C LEU A 107 15.54 -14.95 42.62
N VAL A 108 16.29 -16.00 43.01
CA VAL A 108 17.63 -16.29 42.50
C VAL A 108 17.84 -17.79 42.25
N THR A 109 18.43 -18.11 41.10
CA THR A 109 19.06 -19.39 40.82
C THR A 109 20.51 -19.38 41.28
N THR A 110 20.92 -20.43 41.97
CA THR A 110 22.29 -20.58 42.49
C THR A 110 22.97 -21.74 41.77
N SER A 111 24.14 -21.51 41.18
CA SER A 111 24.96 -22.54 40.54
C SER A 111 26.41 -22.46 41.01
N LEU A 112 27.11 -23.59 40.95
CA LEU A 112 28.56 -23.66 41.19
C LEU A 112 29.27 -23.80 39.84
N GLU A 113 29.92 -22.74 39.39
CA GLU A 113 30.58 -22.67 38.07
C GLU A 113 31.97 -23.35 38.09
N LEU A 114 32.65 -23.31 39.23
CA LEU A 114 33.99 -23.88 39.40
C LEU A 114 34.19 -24.33 40.86
N GLY A 115 34.92 -25.43 41.09
CA GLY A 115 35.42 -25.80 42.42
C GLY A 115 34.91 -27.13 43.01
N ASN A 116 35.31 -27.41 44.25
CA ASN A 116 34.95 -28.65 44.97
C ASN A 116 33.72 -28.43 45.86
N LEU A 117 32.69 -29.29 45.71
CA LEU A 117 31.46 -29.27 46.52
C LEU A 117 31.70 -29.40 48.03
N LEU A 118 32.81 -30.01 48.45
CA LEU A 118 33.20 -30.16 49.86
C LEU A 118 34.06 -29.00 50.38
N ALA A 119 34.38 -28.01 49.54
CA ALA A 119 35.14 -26.85 49.97
C ALA A 119 34.31 -26.01 50.94
N ARG A 120 34.97 -25.49 51.98
CA ARG A 120 34.35 -24.64 52.99
C ARG A 120 34.18 -23.22 52.47
N VAL A 121 32.99 -22.66 52.69
CA VAL A 121 32.66 -21.28 52.27
C VAL A 121 32.52 -20.31 53.45
N ASP A 122 32.61 -20.80 54.69
CA ASP A 122 32.39 -20.03 55.91
C ASP A 122 33.62 -19.20 56.38
N GLN A 123 34.82 -19.54 55.92
CA GLN A 123 36.08 -19.02 56.48
C GLN A 123 36.31 -17.52 56.18
N ASN A 124 36.22 -17.15 54.90
CA ASN A 124 36.70 -15.85 54.39
C ASN A 124 35.59 -15.03 53.71
N VAL A 125 34.32 -15.43 53.84
CA VAL A 125 33.21 -14.67 53.26
C VAL A 125 33.12 -13.28 53.90
N SER A 126 32.89 -12.27 53.07
CA SER A 126 32.66 -10.89 53.53
C SER A 126 31.31 -10.80 54.24
N VAL A 127 31.34 -10.67 55.57
CA VAL A 127 30.12 -10.61 56.39
C VAL A 127 29.47 -9.22 56.31
N GLY A 128 28.16 -9.18 56.06
CA GLY A 128 27.35 -7.96 56.13
C GLY A 128 27.45 -7.02 54.91
N ALA A 129 28.36 -7.27 53.97
CA ALA A 129 28.42 -6.53 52.71
C ALA A 129 27.46 -7.17 51.68
N PRO A 130 26.50 -6.43 51.10
CA PRO A 130 25.56 -7.00 50.13
C PRO A 130 26.24 -7.34 48.82
N LEU A 131 26.01 -8.56 48.35
CA LEU A 131 26.32 -9.01 47.00
C LEU A 131 25.08 -8.75 46.12
N THR A 132 25.08 -7.61 45.44
CA THR A 132 23.96 -7.21 44.58
C THR A 132 24.10 -7.81 43.18
N LEU A 133 23.02 -8.44 42.70
CA LEU A 133 22.88 -8.87 41.31
C LEU A 133 22.72 -7.64 40.42
N ALA A 134 23.48 -7.60 39.34
CA ALA A 134 23.50 -6.47 38.43
C ALA A 134 23.79 -6.87 36.99
N GLY A 135 23.52 -5.95 36.09
CA GLY A 135 23.91 -6.05 34.69
C GLY A 135 22.98 -6.90 33.83
N ALA A 136 21.70 -7.05 34.22
CA ALA A 136 20.68 -7.33 33.20
C ALA A 136 20.70 -6.18 32.17
N ASN A 137 20.54 -6.48 30.87
CA ASN A 137 20.55 -5.49 29.80
C ASN A 137 21.81 -4.57 29.78
N HIS A 138 22.97 -5.07 30.22
CA HIS A 138 24.23 -4.31 30.17
C HIS A 138 25.33 -5.13 29.48
N ALA A 139 26.03 -4.49 28.53
CA ALA A 139 27.11 -5.13 27.81
C ALA A 139 28.26 -5.46 28.78
N LYS A 140 28.82 -6.66 28.65
CA LYS A 140 29.82 -7.18 29.58
C LYS A 140 31.00 -7.77 28.82
N VAL A 141 32.17 -7.72 29.44
CA VAL A 141 33.32 -8.54 29.06
C VAL A 141 34.05 -8.97 30.32
N SER A 142 34.54 -10.19 30.36
CA SER A 142 35.39 -10.68 31.46
C SER A 142 36.77 -11.08 30.94
N SER A 143 37.79 -10.90 31.77
CA SER A 143 39.16 -11.29 31.43
C SER A 143 39.96 -11.59 32.69
N SER A 144 40.78 -12.62 32.62
CA SER A 144 41.82 -12.89 33.62
C SER A 144 43.11 -12.12 33.34
N PHE A 145 43.18 -11.34 32.26
CA PHE A 145 44.40 -10.68 31.79
C PHE A 145 45.56 -11.67 31.62
N ASN A 146 45.25 -12.91 31.19
CA ASN A 146 46.18 -14.04 31.08
C ASN A 146 46.81 -14.49 32.42
N ALA A 147 46.17 -14.23 33.57
CA ALA A 147 46.60 -14.74 34.87
C ALA A 147 45.94 -16.08 35.28
N GLY A 148 45.12 -16.67 34.39
CA GLY A 148 44.47 -17.96 34.60
C GLY A 148 43.34 -17.90 35.64
N SER A 149 43.02 -19.03 36.29
CA SER A 149 41.96 -19.12 37.30
C SER A 149 42.28 -18.39 38.63
N ASN A 150 43.43 -17.73 38.73
CA ASN A 150 43.86 -16.99 39.93
C ASN A 150 43.12 -15.65 40.09
N VAL A 151 42.51 -15.14 39.02
CA VAL A 151 41.79 -13.86 39.02
C VAL A 151 40.85 -13.76 37.82
N GLN A 152 39.68 -13.15 38.00
CA GLN A 152 38.84 -12.71 36.89
C GLN A 152 38.29 -11.31 37.18
N LEU A 153 38.50 -10.40 36.24
CA LEU A 153 37.85 -9.10 36.24
C LEU A 153 36.70 -9.11 35.24
N SER A 154 35.64 -8.37 35.53
CA SER A 154 34.63 -8.00 34.56
C SER A 154 34.53 -6.50 34.40
N PHE A 155 34.14 -6.10 33.20
CA PHE A 155 33.77 -4.74 32.86
C PHE A 155 32.34 -4.79 32.38
N THR A 156 31.49 -3.96 32.97
CA THR A 156 30.07 -3.85 32.65
C THR A 156 29.83 -2.43 32.17
N ALA A 157 29.15 -2.28 31.03
CA ALA A 157 28.78 -0.96 30.50
C ALA A 157 27.96 -0.19 31.55
N ALA A 158 28.16 1.13 31.61
CA ALA A 158 27.40 1.98 32.51
C ALA A 158 25.98 2.25 31.97
N GLN A 159 25.80 2.23 30.65
CA GLN A 159 24.51 2.34 29.98
C GLN A 159 23.94 0.95 29.71
N THR A 160 22.60 0.84 29.74
CA THR A 160 21.85 -0.34 29.32
C THR A 160 21.60 -0.33 27.81
N GLY A 161 21.16 -1.47 27.26
CA GLY A 161 20.79 -1.62 25.85
C GLY A 161 21.97 -1.52 24.89
N LEU A 162 21.66 -1.45 23.60
CA LEU A 162 22.64 -1.44 22.49
C LEU A 162 23.72 -0.36 22.64
N ALA A 163 23.41 0.76 23.29
CA ALA A 163 24.36 1.83 23.58
C ALA A 163 25.56 1.39 24.45
N GLY A 164 25.44 0.27 25.19
CA GLY A 164 26.53 -0.34 25.94
C GLY A 164 27.48 -1.22 25.10
N ASN A 165 27.04 -1.71 23.94
CA ASN A 165 27.82 -2.64 23.10
C ASN A 165 28.98 -1.94 22.37
N GLY A 166 30.04 -2.67 22.01
CA GLY A 166 31.14 -2.13 21.21
C GLY A 166 32.12 -1.21 21.95
N ILE A 167 31.92 -0.95 23.25
CA ILE A 167 32.91 -0.28 24.10
C ILE A 167 34.18 -1.14 24.15
N GLN A 168 35.34 -0.53 23.89
CA GLN A 168 36.62 -1.23 23.85
C GLN A 168 37.49 -0.88 25.05
N ILE A 169 38.19 -1.88 25.60
CA ILE A 169 39.26 -1.70 26.58
C ILE A 169 40.56 -2.13 25.91
N ALA A 170 41.28 -1.15 25.38
CA ALA A 170 42.59 -1.34 24.77
C ALA A 170 43.64 -1.39 25.88
N VAL A 171 44.22 -2.56 26.10
CA VAL A 171 45.20 -2.78 27.17
C VAL A 171 46.60 -2.73 26.58
N THR A 172 47.44 -1.84 27.11
CA THR A 172 48.86 -1.75 26.79
C THR A 172 49.70 -1.90 28.06
N LYS A 173 51.02 -2.03 27.90
CA LYS A 173 51.94 -2.04 29.04
C LYS A 173 53.18 -1.18 28.76
N VAL A 174 53.65 -0.50 29.80
CA VAL A 174 54.87 0.31 29.77
C VAL A 174 55.63 0.11 31.08
N ASP A 175 56.96 0.11 31.05
CA ASP A 175 57.76 0.18 32.27
C ASP A 175 57.79 1.63 32.76
N ARG A 176 57.22 1.91 33.94
CA ARG A 176 57.16 3.27 34.51
C ARG A 176 58.32 3.59 35.46
N GLY A 177 59.34 2.73 35.55
CA GLY A 177 60.57 2.99 36.31
C GLY A 177 60.44 2.97 37.83
N GLY A 178 59.31 2.54 38.39
CA GLY A 178 59.04 2.49 39.83
C GLY A 178 57.56 2.23 40.18
N PRO A 179 57.15 2.47 41.44
CA PRO A 179 55.75 2.38 41.88
C PRO A 179 54.90 3.43 41.18
N ALA A 180 53.98 2.98 40.32
CA ALA A 180 53.07 3.85 39.59
C ALA A 180 51.74 3.12 39.33
N THR A 181 50.63 3.84 39.51
CA THR A 181 49.29 3.35 39.16
C THR A 181 49.16 3.19 37.64
N PRO A 182 48.29 2.27 37.16
CA PRO A 182 47.99 2.17 35.75
C PRO A 182 47.34 3.47 35.23
N ARG A 183 47.62 3.82 33.98
CA ARG A 183 47.08 5.04 33.36
C ARG A 183 45.82 4.68 32.56
N VAL A 184 44.77 5.45 32.76
CA VAL A 184 43.48 5.31 32.05
C VAL A 184 43.21 6.59 31.26
N THR A 185 43.04 6.48 29.95
CA THR A 185 42.56 7.57 29.08
C THR A 185 41.41 7.08 28.21
N VAL A 186 40.49 7.97 27.82
CA VAL A 186 39.32 7.64 27.02
C VAL A 186 39.37 8.42 25.71
N SER A 187 39.13 7.73 24.58
CA SER A 187 38.99 8.33 23.25
C SER A 187 37.73 7.75 22.60
N GLY A 188 36.69 8.57 22.46
CA GLY A 188 35.37 8.11 22.04
C GLY A 188 34.87 6.96 22.93
N ARG A 189 34.62 5.80 22.32
CA ARG A 189 34.17 4.56 22.98
C ARG A 189 35.31 3.60 23.36
N THR A 190 36.57 4.05 23.30
CA THR A 190 37.75 3.24 23.64
C THR A 190 38.42 3.73 24.93
N ILE A 191 38.52 2.84 25.91
CA ILE A 191 39.26 3.03 27.16
C ILE A 191 40.66 2.43 26.98
N ASN A 192 41.67 3.30 26.95
CA ASN A 192 43.07 2.90 26.91
C ASN A 192 43.56 2.68 28.33
N LEU A 193 43.87 1.43 28.67
CA LEU A 193 44.38 0.98 29.97
C LEU A 193 45.85 0.59 29.83
N GLU A 194 46.75 1.46 30.29
CA GLU A 194 48.19 1.22 30.25
C GLU A 194 48.68 0.71 31.61
N LEU A 195 49.10 -0.56 31.64
CA LEU A 195 49.59 -1.27 32.82
C LEU A 195 51.07 -0.96 33.08
N ASN A 196 51.46 -0.82 34.35
CA ASN A 196 52.87 -0.74 34.75
C ASN A 196 53.49 -2.15 34.72
N SER A 197 54.55 -2.31 33.94
CA SER A 197 55.29 -3.57 33.81
C SER A 197 56.62 -3.59 34.58
N HIS A 198 56.93 -2.54 35.35
CA HIS A 198 58.15 -2.43 36.13
C HIS A 198 58.29 -3.55 37.16
N LEU A 199 59.40 -4.30 37.11
CA LEU A 199 59.64 -5.46 37.97
C LEU A 199 59.54 -5.08 39.45
N GLY A 200 58.70 -5.79 40.21
CA GLY A 200 58.46 -5.53 41.63
C GLY A 200 57.35 -4.52 41.93
N ASN A 201 56.93 -3.72 40.94
CA ASN A 201 55.85 -2.73 41.03
C ASN A 201 54.81 -2.89 39.91
N GLU A 202 54.61 -4.13 39.45
CA GLU A 202 53.69 -4.42 38.36
C GLU A 202 52.24 -4.14 38.76
N THR A 203 51.44 -3.57 37.85
CA THR A 203 50.02 -3.31 38.11
C THR A 203 49.31 -4.59 38.52
N THR A 204 48.59 -4.51 39.63
CA THR A 204 47.75 -5.57 40.19
C THR A 204 46.30 -5.48 39.72
N ALA A 205 45.55 -6.57 39.88
CA ALA A 205 44.13 -6.63 39.54
C ALA A 205 43.30 -5.56 40.27
N GLN A 206 43.57 -5.33 41.56
CA GLN A 206 42.87 -4.31 42.34
C GLN A 206 43.19 -2.89 41.83
N GLU A 207 44.43 -2.64 41.42
CA GLU A 207 44.82 -1.34 40.85
C GLU A 207 44.14 -1.06 39.51
N VAL A 208 43.86 -2.10 38.69
CA VAL A 208 43.02 -1.94 37.49
C VAL A 208 41.61 -1.52 37.85
N VAL A 209 40.97 -2.22 38.79
CA VAL A 209 39.60 -1.90 39.24
C VAL A 209 39.54 -0.48 39.80
N THR A 210 40.48 -0.11 40.67
CA THR A 210 40.55 1.22 41.27
C THR A 210 40.81 2.32 40.22
N ALA A 211 41.70 2.09 39.26
CA ALA A 211 42.03 3.10 38.25
C ALA A 211 40.90 3.33 37.24
N VAL A 212 40.20 2.28 36.81
CA VAL A 212 39.07 2.40 35.90
C VAL A 212 37.88 3.08 36.58
N ASN A 213 37.49 2.61 37.78
CA ASN A 213 36.37 3.18 38.52
C ASN A 213 36.66 4.59 39.09
N GLY A 214 37.94 4.93 39.30
CA GLY A 214 38.37 6.24 39.76
C GLY A 214 38.45 7.31 38.66
N ASN A 215 38.44 6.92 37.39
CA ASN A 215 38.46 7.84 36.26
C ASN A 215 37.02 8.22 35.85
N ALA A 216 36.65 9.50 35.97
CA ALA A 216 35.27 9.95 35.74
C ALA A 216 34.76 9.66 34.32
N THR A 217 35.60 9.82 33.30
CA THR A 217 35.24 9.59 31.89
C THR A 217 35.15 8.10 31.58
N ALA A 218 36.02 7.26 32.17
CA ALA A 218 35.92 5.81 32.03
C ALA A 218 34.71 5.24 32.78
N ARG A 219 34.41 5.76 33.99
CA ARG A 219 33.24 5.36 34.79
C ARG A 219 31.92 5.73 34.13
N ALA A 220 31.89 6.76 33.29
CA ALA A 220 30.72 7.07 32.46
C ALA A 220 30.47 6.02 31.37
N LEU A 221 31.47 5.19 31.02
CA LEU A 221 31.37 4.15 30.01
C LEU A 221 31.28 2.73 30.61
N VAL A 222 32.11 2.40 31.60
CA VAL A 222 32.16 1.07 32.21
C VAL A 222 32.42 1.11 33.72
N THR A 223 31.92 0.10 34.43
CA THR A 223 32.32 -0.23 35.80
C THR A 223 33.17 -1.50 35.78
N ALA A 224 34.35 -1.44 36.38
CA ALA A 224 35.24 -2.59 36.57
C ALA A 224 34.95 -3.29 37.90
N ARG A 225 35.00 -4.61 37.91
CA ARG A 225 34.82 -5.43 39.12
C ARG A 225 35.80 -6.58 39.13
N LEU A 226 36.30 -6.91 40.32
CA LEU A 226 36.98 -8.17 40.60
C LEU A 226 35.92 -9.22 40.96
N ASN A 227 35.71 -10.22 40.12
CA ASN A 227 34.69 -11.26 40.33
C ASN A 227 35.16 -12.32 41.32
N PHE A 228 36.37 -12.85 41.09
CA PHE A 228 37.01 -13.81 41.99
C PHE A 228 38.53 -13.74 41.91
N GLY A 229 39.19 -14.35 42.90
CA GLY A 229 40.64 -14.41 42.99
C GLY A 229 41.26 -13.25 43.76
N SER A 230 42.60 -13.19 43.79
CA SER A 230 43.31 -12.20 44.61
C SER A 230 43.48 -10.86 43.90
N GLY A 231 43.03 -9.77 44.52
CA GLY A 231 43.27 -8.40 44.05
C GLY A 231 44.77 -8.03 43.96
N LEU A 232 45.65 -8.77 44.65
CA LEU A 232 47.11 -8.60 44.58
C LEU A 232 47.76 -9.30 43.37
N THR A 233 46.98 -9.99 42.56
CA THR A 233 47.48 -10.70 41.38
C THR A 233 48.09 -9.71 40.39
N LYS A 234 49.37 -9.88 40.08
CA LYS A 234 50.11 -9.02 39.14
C LYS A 234 49.65 -9.30 37.71
N LEU A 235 49.19 -8.25 37.02
CA LEU A 235 48.76 -8.27 35.63
C LEU A 235 49.81 -7.65 34.69
N GLY A 236 50.58 -6.67 35.18
CA GLY A 236 51.58 -5.95 34.39
C GLY A 236 52.78 -6.78 33.88
N ASN A 237 53.00 -7.97 34.45
CA ASN A 237 54.04 -8.92 34.01
C ASN A 237 53.53 -9.98 33.03
N ARG A 238 52.32 -9.84 32.48
CA ARG A 238 51.71 -10.80 31.55
C ARG A 238 51.91 -10.39 30.09
N THR A 239 51.68 -11.34 29.18
CA THR A 239 51.60 -11.08 27.72
C THR A 239 50.16 -10.75 27.36
N LEU A 240 49.93 -9.73 26.52
CA LEU A 240 48.60 -9.22 26.19
C LEU A 240 48.14 -9.77 24.83
N THR A 241 47.55 -10.96 24.79
CA THR A 241 47.04 -11.60 23.54
C THR A 241 45.56 -11.36 23.29
N PHE A 242 44.88 -10.64 24.18
CA PHE A 242 43.42 -10.49 24.22
C PHE A 242 42.95 -9.05 23.90
N SER A 243 43.86 -8.09 23.76
CA SER A 243 43.52 -6.67 23.61
C SER A 243 43.15 -6.34 22.16
N PRO A 244 42.10 -5.52 21.90
CA PRO A 244 41.21 -4.92 22.90
C PRO A 244 40.14 -5.90 23.42
N LEU A 245 39.73 -5.73 24.68
CA LEU A 245 38.52 -6.38 25.19
C LEU A 245 37.29 -5.61 24.68
N ARG A 246 36.32 -6.28 24.07
CA ARG A 246 35.08 -5.66 23.57
C ARG A 246 33.91 -6.07 24.43
N LEU A 247 33.11 -5.10 24.87
CA LEU A 247 31.87 -5.34 25.59
C LEU A 247 30.76 -5.72 24.60
N ALA A 248 29.97 -6.75 24.96
CA ALA A 248 28.82 -7.23 24.19
C ALA A 248 27.74 -7.81 25.13
N GLY A 249 26.55 -8.12 24.61
CA GLY A 249 25.47 -8.81 25.35
C GLY A 249 24.52 -7.90 26.13
N ALA A 250 24.30 -6.67 25.65
CA ALA A 250 23.07 -5.92 25.95
C ALA A 250 22.23 -5.86 24.68
N ASN A 251 21.50 -6.94 24.42
CA ASN A 251 20.70 -7.13 23.22
C ASN A 251 19.23 -6.70 23.43
N ASP A 252 18.75 -6.68 24.69
CA ASP A 252 17.43 -6.19 25.06
C ASP A 252 17.20 -4.73 24.62
N VAL A 253 16.13 -4.49 23.84
CA VAL A 253 15.74 -3.16 23.33
C VAL A 253 14.45 -2.70 24.00
N VAL A 254 14.48 -1.54 24.66
CA VAL A 254 13.28 -0.92 25.21
C VAL A 254 12.50 -0.25 24.09
N ILE A 255 11.26 -0.67 23.88
CA ILE A 255 10.37 -0.10 22.87
C ILE A 255 9.74 1.17 23.43
N GLN A 256 9.97 2.28 22.73
CA GLN A 256 9.29 3.54 23.03
C GLN A 256 7.93 3.53 22.34
N PRO A 257 6.82 3.73 23.08
CA PRO A 257 5.51 3.86 22.45
C PRO A 257 5.46 5.13 21.61
N GLY A 258 4.81 5.04 20.45
CA GLY A 258 4.44 6.21 19.64
C GLY A 258 3.31 7.00 20.30
N HIS A 259 2.40 6.32 21.01
CA HIS A 259 1.34 6.93 21.79
C HIS A 259 0.92 6.07 22.97
N LEU A 260 0.54 6.73 24.06
CA LEU A 260 0.10 6.10 25.30
C LEU A 260 -1.11 6.85 25.85
N GLU A 261 -2.23 6.14 26.03
CA GLU A 261 -3.46 6.72 26.57
C GLU A 261 -4.17 5.80 27.56
N LEU A 262 -5.04 6.37 28.39
CA LEU A 262 -5.96 5.64 29.25
C LEU A 262 -7.36 5.66 28.60
N ALA A 263 -7.98 4.49 28.44
CA ALA A 263 -9.32 4.39 27.88
C ALA A 263 -10.37 5.07 28.77
N GLU A 264 -11.55 5.33 28.23
CA GLU A 264 -12.66 6.01 28.93
C GLU A 264 -13.07 5.32 30.24
N ASN A 265 -12.89 4.00 30.33
CA ASN A 265 -13.20 3.21 31.53
C ASN A 265 -12.21 3.44 32.70
N GLY A 266 -11.10 4.16 32.47
CA GLY A 266 -10.07 4.49 33.45
C GLY A 266 -9.23 3.31 33.95
N ARG A 267 -9.34 2.14 33.32
CA ARG A 267 -8.72 0.87 33.76
C ARG A 267 -7.95 0.14 32.69
N GLU A 268 -7.97 0.65 31.47
CA GLU A 268 -7.32 0.08 30.31
C GLU A 268 -6.33 1.10 29.75
N VAL A 269 -5.11 0.65 29.50
CA VAL A 269 -4.03 1.47 28.94
C VAL A 269 -3.83 1.02 27.50
N ILE A 270 -3.94 1.96 26.57
CA ILE A 270 -3.77 1.72 25.15
C ILE A 270 -2.36 2.17 24.77
N PHE A 271 -1.56 1.21 24.33
CA PHE A 271 -0.22 1.41 23.77
C PHE A 271 -0.31 1.37 22.24
N ARG A 272 0.21 2.40 21.57
CA ARG A 272 0.42 2.39 20.12
C ARG A 272 1.91 2.54 19.83
N PHE A 273 2.42 1.74 18.91
CA PHE A 273 3.83 1.77 18.52
C PHE A 273 4.03 2.78 17.40
N ALA A 274 5.25 3.35 17.33
CA ALA A 274 5.61 4.28 16.26
C ALA A 274 5.86 3.57 14.92
N ASP A 275 6.24 2.28 14.99
CA ASP A 275 6.54 1.42 13.86
C ASP A 275 5.99 0.01 14.10
N ASN A 276 5.89 -0.78 13.04
CA ASN A 276 5.56 -2.20 13.12
C ASN A 276 6.60 -2.93 13.99
N LEU A 277 6.10 -3.75 14.92
CA LEU A 277 6.97 -4.55 15.77
C LEU A 277 7.47 -5.77 14.99
N PRO A 278 8.79 -5.99 14.87
CA PRO A 278 9.32 -7.18 14.20
C PRO A 278 9.09 -8.45 15.01
N ASP A 279 9.34 -9.60 14.39
CA ASP A 279 9.36 -10.87 15.12
C ASP A 279 10.44 -10.88 16.19
N ASP A 280 10.00 -11.14 17.41
CA ASP A 280 10.83 -11.28 18.59
C ASP A 280 10.01 -11.76 19.80
N ARG A 281 10.70 -12.00 20.91
CA ARG A 281 10.10 -12.05 22.23
C ARG A 281 10.02 -10.67 22.82
N TYR A 282 8.87 -10.39 23.40
CA TYR A 282 8.54 -9.14 24.06
C TYR A 282 8.18 -9.42 25.52
N ARG A 283 8.53 -8.46 26.37
CA ARG A 283 8.20 -8.46 27.79
C ARG A 283 7.57 -7.12 28.14
N ILE A 284 6.39 -7.16 28.74
CA ILE A 284 5.72 -6.02 29.35
C ILE A 284 6.04 -6.06 30.83
N ASP A 285 6.77 -5.07 31.33
CA ASP A 285 7.03 -4.86 32.75
C ASP A 285 6.05 -3.81 33.29
N ILE A 286 5.32 -4.15 34.36
CA ILE A 286 4.43 -3.26 35.10
C ILE A 286 5.02 -3.09 36.50
N LEU A 287 5.47 -1.89 36.81
CA LEU A 287 6.13 -1.57 38.07
C LEU A 287 5.10 -1.35 39.17
N GLY A 288 5.17 -2.15 40.23
CA GLY A 288 4.41 -1.95 41.46
C GLY A 288 5.26 -1.35 42.57
N ALA A 289 6.59 -1.44 42.49
CA ALA A 289 7.54 -0.88 43.44
C ALA A 289 8.51 0.11 42.77
N GLY A 290 9.46 0.64 43.56
CA GLY A 290 10.54 1.48 43.05
C GLY A 290 10.23 2.97 43.06
N ALA A 291 10.94 3.73 42.22
CA ALA A 291 10.83 5.19 42.15
C ALA A 291 9.53 5.64 41.46
N ASN A 292 9.03 4.86 40.50
CA ASN A 292 7.90 5.19 39.64
C ASN A 292 6.88 4.02 39.55
N PRO A 293 6.22 3.63 40.66
CA PRO A 293 5.20 2.58 40.61
C PRO A 293 3.94 3.06 39.88
N LEU A 294 3.22 2.14 39.24
CA LEU A 294 1.87 2.39 38.74
C LEU A 294 0.94 2.61 39.95
N LEU A 295 0.17 3.69 39.94
CA LEU A 295 -0.70 4.09 41.04
C LEU A 295 -2.18 4.10 40.60
N ASP A 296 -3.06 3.86 41.56
CA ASP A 296 -4.46 4.29 41.44
C ASP A 296 -4.62 5.77 41.80
N GLU A 297 -5.80 6.34 41.52
CA GLU A 297 -6.13 7.74 41.88
C GLU A 297 -6.04 8.04 43.40
N ASN A 298 -5.96 7.01 44.25
CA ASN A 298 -5.79 7.15 45.71
C ASN A 298 -4.31 7.05 46.13
N GLY A 299 -3.37 6.90 45.18
CA GLY A 299 -1.95 6.74 45.43
C GLY A 299 -1.56 5.34 45.95
N LEU A 300 -2.43 4.34 45.79
CA LEU A 300 -2.11 2.95 46.13
C LEU A 300 -1.32 2.30 44.99
N PRO A 301 -0.18 1.64 45.28
CA PRO A 301 0.65 1.04 44.26
C PRO A 301 0.05 -0.25 43.70
N PHE A 302 0.29 -0.48 42.42
CA PHE A 302 -0.09 -1.70 41.71
C PHE A 302 0.40 -2.96 42.46
N ASN A 303 -0.49 -3.96 42.50
CA ASN A 303 -0.23 -5.29 43.07
C ASN A 303 0.36 -5.24 44.50
N GLY A 304 -0.03 -4.23 45.28
CA GLY A 304 0.42 -4.06 46.66
C GLY A 304 1.92 -3.78 46.79
N GLY A 305 2.53 -3.13 45.80
CA GLY A 305 3.96 -2.84 45.81
C GLY A 305 4.80 -3.90 45.12
N ARG A 306 4.28 -4.64 44.14
CA ARG A 306 4.99 -5.74 43.47
C ARG A 306 4.95 -5.60 41.96
N ASP A 307 6.11 -5.69 41.33
CA ASP A 307 6.21 -5.66 39.87
C ASP A 307 5.60 -6.93 39.26
N GLN A 308 5.10 -6.82 38.04
CA GLN A 308 4.61 -7.93 37.24
C GLN A 308 5.20 -7.83 35.84
N SER A 309 5.66 -8.96 35.30
CA SER A 309 6.12 -9.06 33.92
C SER A 309 5.24 -10.05 33.15
N VAL A 310 4.90 -9.70 31.91
CA VAL A 310 4.19 -10.57 30.97
C VAL A 310 5.06 -10.73 29.73
N GLU A 311 5.46 -11.95 29.43
CA GLU A 311 6.18 -12.26 28.20
C GLU A 311 5.19 -12.71 27.13
N PHE A 312 5.39 -12.23 25.91
CA PHE A 312 4.70 -12.70 24.72
C PHE A 312 5.69 -12.80 23.57
N ARG A 313 5.30 -13.46 22.50
CA ARG A 313 6.07 -13.56 21.27
C ARG A 313 5.22 -13.01 20.13
N LEU A 314 5.84 -12.28 19.23
CA LEU A 314 5.29 -12.02 17.91
C LEU A 314 5.86 -13.05 16.95
N ASP A 315 4.97 -13.62 16.15
CA ASP A 315 5.21 -14.69 15.19
C ASP A 315 4.44 -14.36 13.92
N LEU A 316 4.97 -13.37 13.20
CA LEU A 316 4.41 -12.80 12.00
C LEU A 316 4.66 -13.75 10.82
N ALA A 317 3.84 -13.62 9.80
CA ALA A 317 3.99 -14.43 8.60
C ALA A 317 5.30 -14.11 7.87
N PRO A 318 5.96 -15.13 7.27
CA PRO A 318 7.05 -14.87 6.37
C PRO A 318 6.54 -14.15 5.12
N ARG A 319 7.34 -13.24 4.57
CA ARG A 319 7.02 -12.40 3.40
C ARG A 319 8.24 -12.18 2.53
N VAL A 320 8.03 -11.70 1.29
CA VAL A 320 9.12 -11.31 0.38
C VAL A 320 9.49 -9.84 0.62
N GLU A 321 10.77 -9.57 0.83
CA GLU A 321 11.31 -8.20 1.01
C GLU A 321 12.00 -7.68 -0.25
N ALA A 322 12.57 -8.55 -1.07
CA ALA A 322 13.17 -8.15 -2.35
C ALA A 322 13.23 -9.29 -3.36
N VAL A 323 13.15 -8.94 -4.65
CA VAL A 323 13.40 -9.85 -5.77
C VAL A 323 14.45 -9.24 -6.69
N VAL A 324 15.54 -9.96 -6.91
CA VAL A 324 16.64 -9.52 -7.79
C VAL A 324 16.75 -10.46 -8.99
N PRO A 325 16.23 -10.09 -10.17
CA PRO A 325 16.40 -10.86 -11.39
C PRO A 325 17.81 -10.68 -11.96
N GLN A 326 18.42 -11.76 -12.46
CA GLN A 326 19.76 -11.77 -13.07
C GLN A 326 20.83 -11.02 -12.25
N PRO A 327 21.04 -11.37 -10.97
CA PRO A 327 21.86 -10.59 -10.04
C PRO A 327 23.29 -10.40 -10.57
N ILE A 328 23.83 -9.20 -10.33
CA ILE A 328 25.22 -8.86 -10.63
C ILE A 328 26.01 -8.84 -9.32
N THR A 329 27.14 -9.54 -9.30
CA THR A 329 28.04 -9.61 -8.15
C THR A 329 29.45 -9.21 -8.55
N ARG A 330 30.25 -8.75 -7.58
CA ARG A 330 31.68 -8.50 -7.75
C ARG A 330 32.48 -9.70 -7.24
N THR A 331 33.39 -10.18 -8.06
CA THR A 331 34.39 -11.17 -7.67
C THR A 331 35.41 -10.56 -6.70
N SER A 332 36.22 -11.39 -6.03
CA SER A 332 37.31 -10.91 -5.15
C SER A 332 38.38 -10.06 -5.85
N THR A 333 38.38 -10.02 -7.19
CA THR A 333 39.27 -9.15 -7.99
C THR A 333 38.57 -7.88 -8.48
N GLY A 334 37.34 -7.61 -8.02
CA GLY A 334 36.53 -6.44 -8.40
C GLY A 334 35.78 -6.56 -9.74
N ALA A 335 35.97 -7.66 -10.49
CA ALA A 335 35.32 -7.85 -11.78
C ALA A 335 33.84 -8.26 -11.60
N LEU A 336 32.96 -7.74 -12.47
CA LEU A 336 31.53 -8.01 -12.46
C LEU A 336 31.19 -9.39 -13.05
N GLN A 337 30.27 -10.10 -12.41
CA GLN A 337 29.67 -11.35 -12.89
C GLN A 337 28.15 -11.24 -12.81
N GLN A 338 27.45 -11.59 -13.90
CA GLN A 338 25.99 -11.62 -13.95
C GLN A 338 25.48 -13.06 -14.00
N ALA A 339 24.59 -13.43 -13.07
CA ALA A 339 23.91 -14.73 -13.09
C ALA A 339 22.64 -14.68 -13.96
N ARG A 340 22.82 -14.72 -15.28
CA ARG A 340 21.73 -14.48 -16.26
C ARG A 340 20.58 -15.50 -16.26
N ASN A 341 20.76 -16.66 -15.65
CA ASN A 341 19.75 -17.71 -15.54
C ASN A 341 19.22 -17.87 -14.11
N GLN A 342 19.39 -16.84 -13.26
CA GLN A 342 18.97 -16.90 -11.86
C GLN A 342 18.11 -15.70 -11.46
N ILE A 343 17.27 -15.93 -10.47
CA ILE A 343 16.54 -14.91 -9.72
C ILE A 343 16.77 -15.21 -8.23
N VAL A 344 17.07 -14.19 -7.43
CA VAL A 344 17.23 -14.32 -5.98
C VAL A 344 16.06 -13.62 -5.31
N VAL A 345 15.37 -14.35 -4.43
CA VAL A 345 14.26 -13.85 -3.61
C VAL A 345 14.75 -13.74 -2.18
N TYR A 346 14.57 -12.59 -1.55
CA TYR A 346 14.90 -12.32 -0.16
C TYR A 346 13.62 -12.36 0.67
N PHE A 347 13.63 -13.14 1.73
CA PHE A 347 12.54 -13.19 2.72
C PHE A 347 12.90 -12.35 3.95
N ASN A 348 11.88 -11.98 4.73
CA ASN A 348 12.08 -11.27 5.98
C ASN A 348 12.95 -12.04 6.97
N HIS A 349 13.74 -11.29 7.73
CA HIS A 349 14.55 -11.86 8.79
C HIS A 349 13.74 -12.28 9.98
N ASP A 350 13.81 -13.58 10.29
CA ASP A 350 13.37 -14.04 11.58
C ASP A 350 14.53 -13.93 12.58
N HIS A 351 14.29 -13.15 13.63
CA HIS A 351 15.26 -12.90 14.70
C HIS A 351 15.27 -14.02 15.75
N LEU A 352 14.34 -14.98 15.68
CA LEU A 352 14.23 -16.10 16.62
C LEU A 352 14.74 -17.41 16.01
N GLN A 353 15.58 -18.11 16.76
CA GLN A 353 16.10 -19.41 16.32
C GLN A 353 14.98 -20.44 16.19
N GLY A 354 14.74 -20.89 14.95
CA GLY A 354 13.81 -21.97 14.65
C GLY A 354 12.46 -21.51 14.09
N ASP A 355 12.33 -20.24 13.73
CA ASP A 355 11.13 -19.63 13.16
C ASP A 355 11.36 -19.16 11.69
N THR A 356 12.50 -19.52 11.11
CA THR A 356 12.81 -19.27 9.70
C THR A 356 11.80 -19.90 8.75
N LEU A 357 11.67 -19.36 7.53
CA LEU A 357 10.96 -20.00 6.43
C LEU A 357 11.29 -21.50 6.34
N ASP A 358 10.29 -22.37 6.22
CA ASP A 358 10.52 -23.83 6.19
C ASP A 358 11.45 -24.18 5.02
N PRO A 359 12.69 -24.67 5.28
CA PRO A 359 13.66 -24.93 4.22
C PRO A 359 13.20 -25.96 3.18
N VAL A 360 12.31 -26.88 3.55
CA VAL A 360 11.74 -27.88 2.65
C VAL A 360 10.77 -27.19 1.69
N LYS A 361 9.83 -26.39 2.21
CA LYS A 361 8.87 -25.63 1.42
C LYS A 361 9.57 -24.57 0.55
N ALA A 362 10.49 -23.82 1.12
CA ALA A 362 11.28 -22.79 0.42
C ALA A 362 12.16 -23.34 -0.72
N SER A 363 12.45 -24.64 -0.70
CA SER A 363 13.20 -25.31 -1.77
C SER A 363 12.30 -25.97 -2.82
N ASP A 364 10.98 -25.95 -2.66
CA ASP A 364 10.04 -26.52 -3.62
C ASP A 364 9.76 -25.53 -4.77
N PRO A 365 10.09 -25.87 -6.03
CA PRO A 365 9.79 -25.04 -7.20
C PRO A 365 8.29 -24.76 -7.42
N SER A 366 7.38 -25.56 -6.85
CA SER A 366 5.93 -25.41 -7.03
C SER A 366 5.40 -24.05 -6.55
N PHE A 367 6.05 -23.46 -5.53
CA PHE A 367 5.70 -22.15 -4.97
C PHE A 367 6.29 -20.96 -5.72
N TYR A 368 7.11 -21.18 -6.75
CA TYR A 368 7.80 -20.11 -7.50
C TYR A 368 7.46 -20.17 -8.98
N LYS A 369 6.51 -19.34 -9.38
CA LYS A 369 5.90 -19.39 -10.70
C LYS A 369 6.37 -18.24 -11.57
N LEU A 370 7.26 -18.52 -12.53
CA LEU A 370 7.75 -17.54 -13.50
C LEU A 370 6.99 -17.60 -14.84
N TYR A 371 6.11 -16.63 -15.08
CA TYR A 371 5.32 -16.48 -16.30
C TYR A 371 6.03 -15.58 -17.32
N LEU A 372 6.10 -16.00 -18.58
CA LEU A 372 6.47 -15.12 -19.71
C LEU A 372 5.19 -14.48 -20.26
N THR A 373 4.93 -13.23 -19.88
CA THR A 373 3.65 -12.53 -20.13
C THR A 373 3.39 -12.19 -21.59
N LYS A 374 4.41 -12.32 -22.45
CA LYS A 374 4.42 -11.86 -23.85
C LYS A 374 3.93 -10.42 -24.05
N GLY A 375 4.04 -9.60 -23.00
CA GLY A 375 3.57 -8.21 -23.01
C GLY A 375 2.06 -8.04 -22.93
N THR A 376 1.32 -9.02 -22.40
CA THR A 376 -0.14 -8.94 -22.18
C THR A 376 -0.52 -9.43 -20.78
N VAL A 377 -1.72 -9.07 -20.33
CA VAL A 377 -2.30 -9.53 -19.05
C VAL A 377 -2.83 -10.97 -19.09
N ARG A 378 -2.94 -11.56 -20.29
CA ARG A 378 -3.62 -12.85 -20.49
C ARG A 378 -2.78 -14.00 -19.97
N ASN A 379 -3.28 -14.69 -18.95
CA ASN A 379 -2.63 -15.87 -18.38
C ASN A 379 -2.56 -17.09 -19.34
N THR A 380 -3.31 -17.08 -20.46
CA THR A 380 -3.40 -18.19 -21.40
C THR A 380 -2.19 -18.35 -22.32
N ASP A 381 -1.36 -17.32 -22.43
CA ASP A 381 -0.16 -17.35 -23.26
C ASP A 381 1.14 -17.61 -22.46
N ASP A 382 1.01 -17.77 -21.15
CA ASP A 382 2.11 -17.98 -20.20
C ASP A 382 2.69 -19.41 -20.23
N THR A 383 3.96 -19.56 -19.86
CA THR A 383 4.66 -20.86 -19.77
C THR A 383 5.68 -20.82 -18.62
N LEU A 384 5.81 -21.92 -17.85
CA LEU A 384 6.45 -21.97 -16.53
C LEU A 384 7.23 -23.31 -16.35
N ILE A 385 8.29 -23.55 -15.54
CA ILE A 385 8.58 -23.36 -14.09
C ILE A 385 10.14 -23.38 -13.94
N PRO A 386 10.74 -22.79 -12.87
CA PRO A 386 12.17 -22.95 -12.52
C PRO A 386 12.66 -24.41 -12.50
N ALA A 387 13.93 -24.62 -12.85
CA ALA A 387 14.54 -25.95 -12.90
C ALA A 387 14.88 -26.51 -11.50
N SER A 388 15.26 -25.61 -10.57
CA SER A 388 15.52 -25.94 -9.16
C SER A 388 15.49 -24.68 -8.30
N VAL A 389 15.12 -24.83 -7.04
CA VAL A 389 15.23 -23.78 -6.01
C VAL A 389 16.23 -24.24 -4.94
N SER A 390 17.09 -23.33 -4.49
CA SER A 390 17.99 -23.56 -3.37
C SER A 390 17.75 -22.49 -2.32
N PHE A 391 17.34 -22.88 -1.12
CA PHE A 391 17.16 -21.97 0.00
C PHE A 391 18.38 -21.97 0.93
N ASP A 392 18.82 -20.78 1.33
CA ASP A 392 19.85 -20.58 2.37
C ASP A 392 19.22 -19.86 3.56
N ALA A 393 19.10 -20.55 4.69
CA ALA A 393 18.50 -20.01 5.91
C ALA A 393 19.39 -18.99 6.64
N THR A 394 20.68 -18.89 6.31
CA THR A 394 21.58 -17.88 6.91
C THR A 394 21.38 -16.52 6.27
N THR A 395 21.13 -16.51 4.96
CA THR A 395 20.85 -15.28 4.20
C THR A 395 19.35 -15.06 3.98
N GLU A 396 18.51 -16.05 4.26
CA GLU A 396 17.06 -16.13 3.96
C GLU A 396 16.75 -15.82 2.52
N THR A 397 17.52 -16.45 1.64
CA THR A 397 17.36 -16.27 0.20
C THR A 397 17.00 -17.57 -0.47
N ALA A 398 15.99 -17.54 -1.34
CA ALA A 398 15.74 -18.60 -2.31
C ALA A 398 16.37 -18.20 -3.66
N THR A 399 17.32 -19.02 -4.13
CA THR A 399 17.92 -18.86 -5.47
C THR A 399 17.20 -19.76 -6.46
N LEU A 400 16.44 -19.15 -7.36
CA LEU A 400 15.74 -19.79 -8.46
C LEU A 400 16.70 -19.96 -9.63
N THR A 401 16.97 -21.19 -10.06
CA THR A 401 17.87 -21.47 -11.18
C THR A 401 17.11 -22.05 -12.36
N PHE A 402 17.38 -21.51 -13.55
CA PHE A 402 16.74 -21.89 -14.80
C PHE A 402 17.73 -22.57 -15.75
N ALA A 403 17.20 -23.42 -16.64
CA ALA A 403 18.00 -24.23 -17.55
C ALA A 403 18.81 -23.40 -18.57
N ASN A 404 18.33 -22.20 -18.91
CA ASN A 404 18.95 -21.27 -19.84
C ASN A 404 18.90 -19.84 -19.28
N ASP A 405 19.59 -18.91 -19.93
CA ASP A 405 19.41 -17.46 -19.72
C ASP A 405 17.91 -17.12 -19.75
N LEU A 406 17.45 -16.29 -18.80
CA LEU A 406 16.02 -15.95 -18.66
C LEU A 406 15.42 -15.43 -19.98
N GLN A 407 16.18 -14.64 -20.75
CA GLN A 407 15.70 -14.16 -22.05
C GLN A 407 15.42 -15.27 -23.06
N GLN A 408 16.03 -16.45 -22.94
CA GLN A 408 15.90 -17.59 -23.86
C GLN A 408 14.80 -18.58 -23.45
N LEU A 409 14.16 -18.36 -22.29
CA LEU A 409 13.10 -19.24 -21.81
C LEU A 409 11.90 -19.23 -22.76
N ALA A 410 11.17 -20.36 -22.76
CA ALA A 410 10.03 -20.62 -23.65
C ALA A 410 10.32 -20.41 -25.15
N GLY A 411 11.57 -20.60 -25.59
CA GLY A 411 11.95 -20.49 -27.00
C GLY A 411 12.10 -19.06 -27.52
N ASN A 412 12.15 -18.06 -26.63
CA ASN A 412 12.34 -16.67 -26.97
C ASN A 412 13.80 -16.37 -27.34
N THR A 413 14.24 -16.71 -28.55
CA THR A 413 15.69 -16.67 -28.88
C THR A 413 16.22 -15.32 -29.35
N ALA A 414 15.40 -14.25 -29.47
CA ALA A 414 15.83 -13.03 -30.17
C ALA A 414 15.37 -11.67 -29.61
N ALA A 415 14.32 -11.57 -28.78
CA ALA A 415 13.69 -10.27 -28.49
C ALA A 415 13.72 -9.83 -27.02
N GLY A 416 14.25 -10.66 -26.10
CA GLY A 416 14.06 -10.49 -24.66
C GLY A 416 12.59 -10.65 -24.26
N GLY A 417 12.30 -10.62 -22.96
CA GLY A 417 10.95 -10.94 -22.46
C GLY A 417 10.57 -10.16 -21.22
N THR A 418 9.28 -9.96 -21.04
CA THR A 418 8.68 -9.44 -19.81
C THR A 418 8.13 -10.62 -19.03
N PHE A 419 8.47 -10.68 -17.75
CA PHE A 419 8.18 -11.80 -16.87
C PHE A 419 7.41 -11.34 -15.64
N ARG A 420 6.51 -12.20 -15.15
CA ARG A 420 5.86 -12.08 -13.84
C ARG A 420 6.29 -13.27 -12.98
N LEU A 421 6.91 -13.00 -11.85
CA LEU A 421 7.21 -13.99 -10.82
C LEU A 421 6.12 -13.94 -9.76
N ARG A 422 5.41 -15.06 -9.58
CA ARG A 422 4.41 -15.26 -8.52
C ARG A 422 4.98 -16.21 -7.46
N ILE A 423 4.90 -15.83 -6.20
CA ILE A 423 5.49 -16.56 -5.06
C ILE A 423 4.41 -16.79 -3.99
N GLY A 424 4.39 -17.97 -3.38
CA GLY A 424 3.60 -18.21 -2.16
C GLY A 424 2.80 -19.50 -2.18
N THR A 425 2.05 -19.76 -3.25
CA THR A 425 1.12 -20.91 -3.32
C THR A 425 1.31 -21.78 -4.55
N ASP A 426 0.91 -23.04 -4.44
CA ASP A 426 1.00 -24.03 -5.52
C ASP A 426 -0.16 -23.99 -6.53
N GLU A 427 -1.08 -23.03 -6.39
CA GLU A 427 -2.28 -22.85 -7.23
C GLU A 427 -2.01 -22.78 -8.73
N ALA A 428 -2.64 -23.65 -9.52
CA ALA A 428 -2.53 -23.62 -10.97
C ALA A 428 -3.07 -22.32 -11.61
N ILE A 429 -2.59 -22.01 -12.82
CA ILE A 429 -3.11 -20.90 -13.63
C ILE A 429 -4.61 -21.10 -13.87
N PRO A 430 -5.47 -20.12 -13.58
CA PRO A 430 -6.91 -20.26 -13.84
C PRO A 430 -7.23 -20.57 -15.30
N ALA A 431 -8.26 -21.41 -15.50
CA ALA A 431 -8.73 -21.73 -16.84
C ALA A 431 -9.40 -20.54 -17.54
N VAL A 432 -9.47 -20.60 -18.87
CA VAL A 432 -10.32 -19.71 -19.68
C VAL A 432 -11.76 -19.80 -19.18
N PRO A 433 -12.49 -18.67 -19.03
CA PRO A 433 -13.87 -18.70 -18.58
C PRO A 433 -14.74 -19.53 -19.55
N VAL A 434 -15.65 -20.31 -18.97
CA VAL A 434 -16.74 -20.95 -19.73
C VAL A 434 -17.76 -19.87 -20.09
N THR A 435 -18.23 -19.83 -21.33
CA THR A 435 -19.32 -18.92 -21.72
C THR A 435 -20.64 -19.68 -21.78
N LEU A 436 -21.71 -19.06 -21.26
CA LEU A 436 -23.06 -19.58 -21.27
C LEU A 436 -24.03 -18.51 -21.77
N THR A 437 -24.88 -18.87 -22.71
CA THR A 437 -26.08 -18.09 -23.06
C THR A 437 -27.27 -19.00 -22.78
N PRO A 438 -28.07 -18.73 -21.72
CA PRO A 438 -29.26 -19.51 -21.40
C PRO A 438 -30.20 -19.62 -22.61
N GLN A 439 -30.89 -20.76 -22.74
CA GLN A 439 -31.87 -20.96 -23.82
C GLN A 439 -33.25 -20.38 -23.49
N ASN A 440 -33.55 -20.28 -22.21
CA ASN A 440 -34.71 -19.61 -21.65
C ASN A 440 -34.22 -18.66 -20.57
N ASP A 441 -35.07 -17.69 -20.25
CA ASP A 441 -34.93 -16.83 -19.09
C ASP A 441 -34.68 -17.65 -17.82
N PRO A 442 -33.68 -17.31 -17.00
CA PRO A 442 -33.53 -17.84 -15.65
C PRO A 442 -34.81 -17.62 -14.81
N GLY A 443 -35.03 -18.49 -13.82
CA GLY A 443 -36.20 -18.37 -12.93
C GLY A 443 -35.97 -17.37 -11.78
N SER A 444 -37.06 -16.88 -11.19
CA SER A 444 -37.04 -15.83 -10.16
C SER A 444 -37.14 -16.36 -8.71
N SER A 445 -37.23 -17.68 -8.51
CA SER A 445 -37.25 -18.32 -7.18
C SER A 445 -36.20 -19.41 -7.00
N PHE A 446 -35.94 -19.79 -5.74
CA PHE A 446 -35.00 -20.87 -5.41
C PHE A 446 -35.34 -22.21 -6.08
N ASP A 447 -36.62 -22.46 -6.38
CA ASP A 447 -37.09 -23.70 -7.01
C ASP A 447 -36.92 -23.69 -8.55
N THR A 448 -36.88 -22.50 -9.17
CA THR A 448 -36.77 -22.29 -10.63
C THR A 448 -35.40 -21.78 -11.09
N ALA A 449 -34.50 -21.48 -10.15
CA ALA A 449 -33.15 -21.00 -10.41
C ALA A 449 -32.38 -21.86 -11.43
N LEU A 450 -31.63 -21.22 -12.31
CA LEU A 450 -30.79 -21.90 -13.30
C LEU A 450 -29.60 -22.57 -12.61
N ASP A 451 -29.59 -23.91 -12.59
CA ASP A 451 -28.48 -24.70 -12.04
C ASP A 451 -27.27 -24.69 -12.97
N LEU A 452 -26.17 -24.09 -12.51
CA LEU A 452 -24.93 -23.95 -13.28
C LEU A 452 -24.09 -25.23 -13.30
N ALA A 453 -24.42 -26.26 -12.52
CA ALA A 453 -23.60 -27.47 -12.38
C ALA A 453 -23.33 -28.24 -13.68
N ALA A 454 -24.18 -28.08 -14.71
CA ALA A 454 -23.99 -28.70 -16.02
C ALA A 454 -22.93 -27.99 -16.89
N ASN A 455 -22.65 -26.71 -16.61
CA ASN A 455 -21.81 -25.85 -17.44
C ASN A 455 -20.54 -25.39 -16.72
N TRP A 456 -20.58 -25.26 -15.39
CA TRP A 456 -19.49 -24.76 -14.58
C TRP A 456 -19.19 -25.70 -13.43
N SER A 457 -17.91 -26.01 -13.25
CA SER A 457 -17.42 -26.81 -12.13
C SER A 457 -16.51 -25.94 -11.26
N PRO A 458 -17.08 -25.10 -10.36
CA PRO A 458 -16.30 -24.19 -9.52
C PRO A 458 -15.22 -24.93 -8.71
N ASN A 459 -15.47 -26.17 -8.31
CA ASN A 459 -14.56 -26.98 -7.50
C ASN A 459 -13.42 -27.66 -8.28
N ALA A 460 -13.25 -27.37 -9.57
CA ALA A 460 -12.20 -27.98 -10.39
C ALA A 460 -10.82 -27.34 -10.14
N SER A 461 -9.75 -28.10 -10.41
CA SER A 461 -8.37 -27.60 -10.50
C SER A 461 -7.86 -27.80 -11.94
N PRO A 462 -7.37 -26.76 -12.63
CA PRO A 462 -7.27 -25.36 -12.20
C PRO A 462 -8.64 -24.69 -11.96
N SER A 463 -8.65 -23.58 -11.21
CA SER A 463 -9.86 -22.80 -10.94
C SER A 463 -10.56 -22.38 -12.24
N GLN A 464 -11.88 -22.35 -12.21
CA GLN A 464 -12.72 -22.05 -13.38
C GLN A 464 -13.61 -20.85 -13.10
N SER A 465 -13.75 -19.99 -14.10
CA SER A 465 -14.78 -18.95 -14.17
C SER A 465 -15.87 -19.33 -15.15
N ILE A 466 -17.04 -18.72 -14.99
CA ILE A 466 -18.11 -18.70 -16.00
C ILE A 466 -18.52 -17.26 -16.28
N VAL A 467 -18.83 -16.97 -17.54
CA VAL A 467 -19.47 -15.73 -18.01
C VAL A 467 -20.81 -16.11 -18.62
N ILE A 468 -21.88 -15.52 -18.12
CA ILE A 468 -23.25 -15.80 -18.52
C ILE A 468 -23.81 -14.54 -19.18
N SER A 469 -24.20 -14.62 -20.45
CA SER A 469 -24.90 -13.52 -21.13
C SER A 469 -26.40 -13.75 -21.03
N SER A 470 -27.12 -12.86 -20.34
CA SER A 470 -28.57 -12.88 -20.14
C SER A 470 -29.14 -11.47 -20.30
N SER A 471 -30.42 -11.27 -20.02
CA SER A 471 -31.02 -9.95 -19.94
C SER A 471 -32.12 -9.90 -18.88
N ILE A 472 -32.36 -8.71 -18.32
CA ILE A 472 -33.48 -8.48 -17.42
C ILE A 472 -34.73 -8.35 -18.30
N ALA A 473 -35.70 -9.25 -18.12
CA ALA A 473 -36.86 -9.33 -19.00
C ALA A 473 -38.20 -9.38 -18.25
N ASN A 474 -39.00 -8.33 -18.39
CA ASN A 474 -40.37 -8.27 -17.87
C ASN A 474 -41.34 -9.18 -18.66
N ALA A 475 -41.33 -10.48 -18.36
CA ALA A 475 -42.18 -11.47 -19.02
C ALA A 475 -43.69 -11.22 -18.83
N ASN A 476 -44.09 -10.58 -17.72
CA ASN A 476 -45.48 -10.29 -17.37
C ASN A 476 -45.64 -8.82 -16.94
N PRO A 477 -46.60 -8.06 -17.50
CA PRO A 477 -46.84 -6.67 -17.11
C PRO A 477 -47.47 -6.56 -15.71
N TYR A 478 -47.09 -5.54 -14.94
CA TYR A 478 -47.68 -5.27 -13.63
C TYR A 478 -49.09 -4.66 -13.78
N LEU A 479 -50.08 -5.32 -13.16
CA LEU A 479 -51.51 -5.03 -13.39
C LEU A 479 -52.13 -4.01 -12.42
N LEU A 480 -51.41 -3.58 -11.39
CA LEU A 480 -51.92 -2.63 -10.40
C LEU A 480 -51.37 -1.23 -10.65
N ASP A 481 -52.22 -0.23 -10.51
CA ASP A 481 -51.78 1.16 -10.49
C ASP A 481 -51.09 1.44 -9.14
N PHE A 482 -50.02 2.24 -9.19
CA PHE A 482 -49.35 2.70 -7.98
C PHE A 482 -50.24 3.75 -7.28
N PRO A 483 -50.03 4.02 -5.98
CA PRO A 483 -50.68 5.16 -5.34
C PRO A 483 -50.10 6.48 -5.87
N GLY A 484 -50.87 7.56 -5.81
CA GLY A 484 -50.51 8.91 -6.27
C GLY A 484 -51.50 9.57 -7.23
N ALA A 485 -52.69 8.98 -7.45
CA ALA A 485 -53.69 9.56 -8.34
C ALA A 485 -54.33 10.85 -7.78
N SER A 486 -54.81 11.74 -8.67
CA SER A 486 -55.50 12.98 -8.27
C SER A 486 -56.83 12.73 -7.53
N ASP A 487 -57.40 11.52 -7.57
CA ASP A 487 -58.68 11.14 -6.95
C ASP A 487 -58.55 10.30 -5.66
N GLU A 488 -57.37 10.25 -5.04
CA GLU A 488 -57.13 9.47 -3.84
C GLU A 488 -57.79 10.01 -2.57
N PRO A 489 -58.21 9.12 -1.63
CA PRO A 489 -58.81 9.53 -0.36
C PRO A 489 -57.83 10.32 0.51
N GLY A 490 -58.14 11.59 0.78
CA GLY A 490 -57.30 12.48 1.58
C GLY A 490 -56.89 13.77 0.86
N HIS A 491 -57.11 13.82 -0.46
CA HIS A 491 -56.96 15.04 -1.24
C HIS A 491 -58.03 16.06 -0.83
N ARG A 492 -57.62 17.32 -0.66
CA ARG A 492 -58.57 18.42 -0.50
C ARG A 492 -59.30 18.56 -1.84
N GLU A 493 -60.60 18.88 -1.87
CA GLU A 493 -61.32 19.15 -3.13
C GLU A 493 -61.59 20.66 -3.31
N ILE A 494 -60.90 21.30 -4.26
CA ILE A 494 -60.95 22.71 -4.65
C ILE A 494 -61.19 22.76 -6.17
N PRO A 495 -62.35 23.26 -6.63
CA PRO A 495 -62.65 23.34 -8.06
C PRO A 495 -61.62 24.21 -8.80
N SER A 496 -61.06 23.69 -9.91
CA SER A 496 -60.19 24.34 -10.92
C SER A 496 -58.66 24.32 -10.75
N VAL A 497 -58.07 23.64 -9.76
CA VAL A 497 -56.60 23.69 -9.52
C VAL A 497 -55.95 22.33 -9.16
N GLN A 498 -56.64 21.20 -9.27
CA GLN A 498 -56.29 19.97 -8.52
C GLN A 498 -55.88 18.75 -9.32
N ASP A 499 -55.42 18.95 -10.55
CA ASP A 499 -54.84 17.83 -11.26
C ASP A 499 -53.33 17.88 -11.09
N HIS A 500 -52.82 17.08 -10.15
CA HIS A 500 -51.39 16.95 -9.87
C HIS A 500 -50.70 16.02 -10.86
N VAL A 501 -51.46 15.12 -11.49
CA VAL A 501 -50.99 14.14 -12.47
C VAL A 501 -51.92 14.13 -13.70
N PRO A 502 -52.01 15.25 -14.45
CA PRO A 502 -52.90 15.37 -15.61
C PRO A 502 -52.62 14.36 -16.73
N GLY A 503 -51.47 13.69 -16.70
CA GLY A 503 -51.13 12.58 -17.58
C GLY A 503 -51.84 11.26 -17.27
N GLY A 504 -52.38 11.10 -16.06
CA GLY A 504 -52.98 9.84 -15.58
C GLY A 504 -51.93 8.82 -15.11
N ALA A 505 -52.41 7.60 -14.81
CA ALA A 505 -51.54 6.48 -14.44
C ALA A 505 -50.68 6.05 -15.63
N ASP A 506 -49.50 5.52 -15.33
CA ASP A 506 -48.64 4.89 -16.33
C ASP A 506 -49.37 3.74 -17.05
N ASP A 507 -49.36 3.78 -18.39
CA ASP A 507 -50.00 2.80 -19.25
C ASP A 507 -49.01 1.97 -20.08
N ARG A 508 -47.70 2.17 -19.87
CA ARG A 508 -46.64 1.46 -20.56
C ARG A 508 -45.99 0.44 -19.63
N PRO A 509 -45.96 -0.85 -20.01
CA PRO A 509 -45.13 -1.83 -19.32
C PRO A 509 -43.65 -1.45 -19.44
N GLY A 510 -42.93 -1.47 -18.32
CA GLY A 510 -41.47 -1.36 -18.23
C GLY A 510 -40.95 0.06 -18.04
N ILE A 511 -39.65 0.25 -18.29
CA ILE A 511 -38.98 1.53 -18.06
C ILE A 511 -39.13 2.45 -19.27
N THR A 512 -39.56 3.70 -19.02
CA THR A 512 -39.74 4.70 -20.07
C THR A 512 -38.42 5.41 -20.37
N THR A 513 -37.96 5.39 -21.61
CA THR A 513 -36.80 6.21 -22.02
C THR A 513 -37.22 7.60 -22.49
N ILE A 514 -36.62 8.66 -21.93
CA ILE A 514 -36.85 10.06 -22.29
C ILE A 514 -35.54 10.72 -22.75
N PRO A 515 -35.39 11.07 -24.04
CA PRO A 515 -34.24 11.82 -24.49
C PRO A 515 -34.31 13.30 -24.05
N TYR A 516 -33.16 13.91 -23.79
CA TYR A 516 -33.02 15.36 -23.58
C TYR A 516 -31.78 15.91 -24.30
N ASN A 517 -31.65 17.23 -24.45
CA ASN A 517 -30.50 17.86 -25.09
C ASN A 517 -30.31 19.34 -24.70
N PHE A 518 -29.15 19.88 -25.07
CA PHE A 518 -28.75 21.28 -24.89
C PHE A 518 -28.47 21.98 -26.23
N ARG A 519 -29.30 21.74 -27.26
CA ARG A 519 -29.08 22.31 -28.60
C ARG A 519 -28.85 23.82 -28.57
N LEU A 520 -27.96 24.29 -29.44
CA LEU A 520 -27.59 25.71 -29.51
C LEU A 520 -28.73 26.60 -30.00
N GLU A 521 -29.52 26.16 -30.97
CA GLU A 521 -30.69 26.91 -31.49
C GLU A 521 -31.97 26.31 -30.93
N TYR A 522 -32.80 27.09 -30.22
CA TYR A 522 -33.98 26.54 -29.52
C TYR A 522 -35.33 27.10 -29.96
N GLY A 523 -35.35 28.18 -30.75
CA GLY A 523 -36.60 28.78 -31.20
C GLY A 523 -36.41 30.10 -31.94
N PHE A 524 -37.51 30.83 -32.12
CA PHE A 524 -37.52 32.14 -32.76
C PHE A 524 -38.18 33.18 -31.85
N ASP A 525 -37.72 34.43 -31.91
CA ASP A 525 -38.40 35.55 -31.25
C ASP A 525 -39.66 36.00 -32.00
N SER A 526 -40.40 36.95 -31.42
CA SER A 526 -41.60 37.54 -32.04
C SER A 526 -41.35 38.30 -33.36
N ARG A 527 -40.08 38.44 -33.77
CA ARG A 527 -39.63 39.06 -35.03
C ARG A 527 -38.99 38.05 -35.98
N ASN A 528 -39.11 36.76 -35.69
CA ASN A 528 -38.59 35.64 -36.47
C ASN A 528 -37.04 35.58 -36.54
N ASN A 529 -36.35 36.13 -35.55
CA ASN A 529 -34.90 35.94 -35.37
C ASN A 529 -34.65 34.62 -34.63
N VAL A 530 -33.59 33.89 -35.01
CA VAL A 530 -33.15 32.67 -34.31
C VAL A 530 -32.66 33.04 -32.91
N LEU A 531 -33.08 32.26 -31.91
CA LEU A 531 -32.64 32.39 -30.52
C LEU A 531 -31.59 31.32 -30.18
N LEU A 532 -30.51 31.75 -29.53
CA LEU A 532 -29.38 30.91 -29.14
C LEU A 532 -29.39 30.62 -27.65
N ASN A 533 -29.15 29.36 -27.31
CA ASN A 533 -29.09 28.86 -25.94
C ASN A 533 -27.86 29.43 -25.25
N SER A 534 -28.07 30.14 -24.14
CA SER A 534 -27.00 30.75 -23.33
C SER A 534 -26.63 29.89 -22.11
N ILE A 535 -27.06 28.62 -22.07
CA ILE A 535 -26.79 27.70 -20.96
C ILE A 535 -25.28 27.50 -20.76
N THR A 536 -24.83 27.58 -19.51
CA THR A 536 -23.42 27.36 -19.13
C THR A 536 -23.12 25.87 -18.91
N GLU A 537 -21.84 25.45 -18.90
CA GLU A 537 -21.49 24.05 -18.58
C GLU A 537 -21.91 23.67 -17.15
N ASN A 538 -21.78 24.59 -16.19
CA ASN A 538 -22.28 24.38 -14.83
C ASN A 538 -23.80 24.14 -14.81
N GLN A 539 -24.56 24.91 -15.59
CA GLN A 539 -26.01 24.74 -15.73
C GLN A 539 -26.37 23.42 -16.43
N LYS A 540 -25.64 23.00 -17.47
CA LYS A 540 -25.81 21.66 -18.07
C LYS A 540 -25.61 20.57 -17.03
N GLN A 541 -24.58 20.69 -16.19
CA GLN A 541 -24.33 19.76 -15.09
C GLN A 541 -25.48 19.78 -14.06
N ARG A 542 -25.99 20.95 -13.70
CA ARG A 542 -27.17 21.04 -12.80
C ARG A 542 -28.41 20.39 -13.41
N ALA A 543 -28.65 20.52 -14.72
CA ALA A 543 -29.77 19.84 -15.38
C ALA A 543 -29.61 18.31 -15.40
N ARG A 544 -28.40 17.82 -15.67
CA ARG A 544 -28.04 16.41 -15.58
C ARG A 544 -28.38 15.83 -14.20
N GLU A 545 -27.98 16.51 -13.14
CA GLU A 545 -28.31 16.11 -11.76
C GLU A 545 -29.81 16.13 -11.48
N VAL A 546 -30.58 17.06 -12.05
CA VAL A 546 -32.04 17.05 -11.95
C VAL A 546 -32.62 15.78 -12.60
N PHE A 547 -32.16 15.42 -13.79
CA PHE A 547 -32.60 14.19 -14.46
C PHE A 547 -32.24 12.94 -13.66
N GLU A 548 -31.02 12.88 -13.13
CA GLU A 548 -30.56 11.82 -12.24
C GLU A 548 -31.48 11.65 -11.03
N LEU A 549 -31.81 12.76 -10.35
CA LEU A 549 -32.69 12.74 -9.18
C LEU A 549 -34.10 12.26 -9.50
N TYR A 550 -34.62 12.49 -10.69
CA TYR A 550 -35.88 11.88 -11.10
C TYR A 550 -35.69 10.39 -11.44
N GLY A 551 -34.66 10.05 -12.23
CA GLY A 551 -34.39 8.67 -12.65
C GLY A 551 -34.19 7.70 -11.49
N ASN A 552 -33.62 8.18 -10.38
CA ASN A 552 -33.42 7.39 -9.16
C ASN A 552 -34.72 6.92 -8.47
N TYR A 553 -35.87 7.56 -8.73
CA TYR A 553 -37.13 7.22 -8.07
C TYR A 553 -38.21 6.75 -9.03
N LEU A 554 -38.12 7.12 -10.31
CA LEU A 554 -39.15 6.89 -11.32
C LEU A 554 -38.73 5.75 -12.24
N GLY A 555 -39.70 5.07 -12.87
CA GLY A 555 -39.42 4.15 -13.97
C GLY A 555 -39.06 4.87 -15.26
N VAL A 556 -38.06 5.75 -15.22
CA VAL A 556 -37.65 6.60 -16.34
C VAL A 556 -36.14 6.60 -16.51
N GLN A 557 -35.67 6.26 -17.71
CA GLN A 557 -34.29 6.43 -18.12
C GLN A 557 -34.12 7.72 -18.93
N PHE A 558 -33.25 8.62 -18.47
CA PHE A 558 -32.91 9.82 -19.23
C PHE A 558 -31.68 9.56 -20.11
N ILE A 559 -31.74 10.01 -21.36
CA ILE A 559 -30.62 9.88 -22.31
C ILE A 559 -30.29 11.26 -22.89
N GLU A 560 -29.05 11.72 -22.68
CA GLU A 560 -28.58 12.94 -23.34
C GLU A 560 -28.35 12.66 -24.82
N THR A 561 -28.91 13.50 -25.69
CA THR A 561 -28.76 13.41 -27.13
C THR A 561 -28.29 14.75 -27.70
N ALA A 562 -27.86 14.74 -28.97
CA ALA A 562 -27.45 15.97 -29.64
C ALA A 562 -28.62 16.96 -29.87
N SER A 563 -29.85 16.46 -30.07
CA SER A 563 -31.00 17.29 -30.47
C SER A 563 -32.40 16.68 -30.30
N GLN A 564 -32.50 15.44 -29.82
CA GLN A 564 -33.78 14.75 -29.65
C GLN A 564 -34.35 14.97 -28.24
N GLY A 565 -35.68 14.94 -28.14
CA GLY A 565 -36.39 15.06 -26.87
C GLY A 565 -36.36 16.45 -26.24
N MET A 566 -36.39 16.50 -24.90
CA MET A 566 -36.56 17.72 -24.11
C MET A 566 -35.35 18.65 -24.27
N THR A 567 -35.57 19.86 -24.76
CA THR A 567 -34.51 20.87 -24.88
C THR A 567 -34.46 21.75 -23.64
N ILE A 568 -33.32 21.76 -22.95
CA ILE A 568 -33.08 22.60 -21.77
C ILE A 568 -32.30 23.87 -22.14
N VAL A 569 -32.86 25.02 -21.78
CA VAL A 569 -32.40 26.33 -22.27
C VAL A 569 -32.25 27.33 -21.15
N THR A 570 -31.16 28.10 -21.17
CA THR A 570 -31.09 29.41 -20.52
C THR A 570 -31.23 30.49 -21.61
N GLY A 571 -32.34 31.22 -21.63
CA GLY A 571 -32.74 32.02 -22.78
C GLY A 571 -33.96 32.92 -22.55
N ASP A 572 -34.65 33.26 -23.63
CA ASP A 572 -35.81 34.15 -23.65
C ASP A 572 -37.11 33.33 -23.67
N LEU A 573 -37.95 33.50 -22.65
CA LEU A 573 -39.23 32.77 -22.52
C LEU A 573 -40.20 33.00 -23.69
N ARG A 574 -40.01 34.07 -24.50
CA ARG A 574 -40.89 34.40 -25.63
C ARG A 574 -40.83 33.40 -26.77
N ALA A 575 -39.87 32.48 -26.78
CA ALA A 575 -39.88 31.33 -27.67
C ALA A 575 -41.09 30.40 -27.44
N ILE A 576 -41.58 30.30 -26.20
CA ILE A 576 -42.78 29.53 -25.84
C ILE A 576 -44.03 30.40 -25.91
N ASN A 577 -43.99 31.59 -25.29
CA ASN A 577 -45.12 32.52 -25.26
C ASN A 577 -44.69 33.93 -25.70
N PRO A 578 -44.98 34.35 -26.96
CA PRO A 578 -44.55 35.64 -27.49
C PRO A 578 -45.05 36.88 -26.73
N THR A 579 -46.06 36.71 -25.86
CA THR A 579 -46.69 37.79 -25.10
C THR A 579 -46.30 37.82 -23.62
N ILE A 580 -45.44 36.89 -23.18
CA ILE A 580 -45.06 36.80 -21.77
C ILE A 580 -44.22 38.03 -21.35
N PRO A 581 -44.51 38.63 -20.19
CA PRO A 581 -43.61 39.63 -19.60
C PRO A 581 -42.23 39.01 -19.34
N THR A 582 -41.17 39.75 -19.61
CA THR A 582 -39.76 39.34 -19.38
C THR A 582 -39.07 40.37 -18.49
N GLY A 583 -38.06 39.92 -17.72
CA GLY A 583 -37.26 40.74 -16.79
C GLY A 583 -37.57 40.51 -15.31
N ILE A 584 -36.72 41.06 -14.44
CA ILE A 584 -36.74 40.85 -12.98
C ILE A 584 -38.13 41.12 -12.39
N GLY A 585 -38.77 40.07 -11.84
CA GLY A 585 -40.13 40.10 -11.26
C GLY A 585 -41.26 39.60 -12.19
N ALA A 586 -40.92 39.10 -13.37
CA ALA A 586 -41.81 38.33 -14.26
C ALA A 586 -41.69 36.80 -13.97
N PRO A 587 -42.39 35.91 -14.71
CA PRO A 587 -42.09 34.48 -14.64
C PRO A 587 -40.61 34.27 -15.02
N TYR A 588 -39.87 33.54 -14.20
CA TYR A 588 -38.42 33.30 -14.36
C TYR A 588 -38.12 31.96 -15.06
N SER A 589 -39.12 31.12 -15.28
CA SER A 589 -38.99 29.80 -15.91
C SER A 589 -40.30 29.41 -16.60
N LEU A 590 -40.23 28.61 -17.67
CA LEU A 590 -41.41 28.09 -18.36
C LEU A 590 -41.10 26.82 -19.17
N SER A 591 -41.95 25.81 -19.05
CA SER A 591 -42.06 24.71 -20.03
C SER A 591 -43.26 24.89 -20.97
N ASN A 592 -43.17 24.36 -22.19
CA ASN A 592 -44.30 24.36 -23.12
C ASN A 592 -45.28 23.21 -22.85
N ALA A 593 -46.47 23.28 -23.46
CA ALA A 593 -47.51 22.27 -23.25
C ALA A 593 -47.15 20.87 -23.79
N GLN A 594 -46.18 20.79 -24.71
CA GLN A 594 -45.69 19.53 -25.27
C GLN A 594 -44.61 18.87 -24.40
N GLY A 595 -44.02 19.59 -23.45
CA GLY A 595 -42.92 19.09 -22.61
C GLY A 595 -41.58 18.93 -23.33
N ASP A 596 -41.44 19.41 -24.58
CA ASP A 596 -40.20 19.26 -25.38
C ASP A 596 -39.28 20.50 -25.33
N LEU A 597 -39.71 21.59 -24.68
CA LEU A 597 -38.91 22.81 -24.50
C LEU A 597 -39.08 23.40 -23.09
N VAL A 598 -37.98 23.50 -22.36
CA VAL A 598 -37.87 24.07 -21.01
C VAL A 598 -36.90 25.25 -21.04
N ILE A 599 -37.36 26.43 -20.60
CA ILE A 599 -36.56 27.65 -20.62
C ILE A 599 -36.49 28.27 -19.23
N MET A 600 -35.27 28.52 -18.78
CA MET A 600 -34.92 29.37 -17.64
C MET A 600 -34.52 30.75 -18.16
N GLU A 601 -35.11 31.81 -17.62
CA GLU A 601 -34.91 33.16 -18.14
C GLU A 601 -33.50 33.68 -17.85
N LEU A 602 -32.77 34.05 -18.91
CA LEU A 602 -31.37 34.49 -18.83
C LEU A 602 -31.16 35.71 -17.93
N GLN A 603 -32.17 36.58 -17.80
CA GLN A 603 -32.04 37.79 -16.97
C GLN A 603 -32.12 37.53 -15.47
N ASP A 604 -32.78 36.44 -15.05
CA ASP A 604 -32.96 36.09 -13.64
C ASP A 604 -31.83 35.19 -13.12
N PHE A 605 -31.13 34.45 -14.00
CA PHE A 605 -30.06 33.51 -13.64
C PHE A 605 -28.70 33.89 -14.23
N ASN A 606 -28.24 35.10 -13.91
CA ASN A 606 -26.94 35.63 -14.37
C ASN A 606 -26.05 36.13 -13.23
N GLN A 607 -26.41 35.86 -11.98
CA GLN A 607 -25.64 36.25 -10.81
C GLN A 607 -24.70 35.11 -10.37
N PRO A 608 -23.53 35.44 -9.79
CA PRO A 608 -22.67 34.43 -9.18
C PRO A 608 -23.41 33.71 -8.05
N GLY A 609 -23.48 32.38 -8.12
CA GLY A 609 -24.15 31.54 -7.12
C GLY A 609 -25.48 30.96 -7.60
N ASP A 610 -26.06 31.42 -8.72
CA ASP A 610 -27.33 30.89 -9.23
C ASP A 610 -27.21 29.42 -9.68
N ASP A 611 -26.01 29.04 -10.14
CA ASP A 611 -25.69 27.74 -10.76
C ASP A 611 -25.10 26.71 -9.76
N ILE A 612 -25.23 26.92 -8.45
CA ILE A 612 -24.82 25.94 -7.42
C ILE A 612 -25.89 24.84 -7.28
N TYR A 613 -25.50 23.66 -6.80
CA TYR A 613 -26.45 22.59 -6.45
C TYR A 613 -27.50 23.10 -5.45
N GLY A 614 -28.78 22.86 -5.73
CA GLY A 614 -29.88 23.36 -4.90
C GLY A 614 -30.09 24.88 -4.91
N GLY A 615 -29.35 25.63 -5.76
CA GLY A 615 -29.51 27.06 -5.99
C GLY A 615 -30.75 27.43 -6.81
N ASP A 616 -30.90 28.72 -7.13
CA ASP A 616 -32.11 29.25 -7.76
C ASP A 616 -32.33 28.69 -9.17
N TRP A 617 -31.28 28.58 -10.00
CA TRP A 617 -31.39 27.98 -11.33
C TRP A 617 -31.75 26.49 -11.23
N PHE A 618 -31.09 25.75 -10.34
CA PHE A 618 -31.34 24.32 -10.11
C PHE A 618 -32.80 24.08 -9.71
N ARG A 619 -33.34 24.86 -8.77
CA ARG A 619 -34.75 24.76 -8.33
C ARG A 619 -35.74 25.09 -9.46
N ALA A 620 -35.43 26.11 -10.26
CA ALA A 620 -36.25 26.45 -11.42
C ALA A 620 -36.25 25.35 -12.48
N ALA A 621 -35.08 24.78 -12.78
CA ALA A 621 -34.93 23.64 -13.68
C ALA A 621 -35.69 22.41 -13.14
N PHE A 622 -35.51 22.05 -11.87
CA PHE A 622 -36.19 20.93 -11.21
C PHE A 622 -37.72 21.01 -11.36
N LYS A 623 -38.28 22.20 -11.12
CA LYS A 623 -39.69 22.50 -11.29
C LYS A 623 -40.18 22.38 -12.73
N GLU A 624 -39.54 23.05 -13.69
CA GLU A 624 -40.05 23.04 -15.07
C GLU A 624 -39.78 21.72 -15.80
N ILE A 625 -38.70 21.00 -15.46
CA ILE A 625 -38.47 19.62 -15.92
C ILE A 625 -39.58 18.72 -15.37
N GLY A 626 -39.94 18.83 -14.09
CA GLY A 626 -41.12 18.13 -13.54
C GLY A 626 -42.39 18.45 -14.33
N ARG A 627 -42.66 19.72 -14.65
CA ARG A 627 -43.83 20.08 -15.47
C ARG A 627 -43.77 19.49 -16.88
N ALA A 628 -42.57 19.39 -17.47
CA ALA A 628 -42.36 18.75 -18.76
C ALA A 628 -42.56 17.22 -18.70
N LEU A 629 -42.30 16.58 -17.56
CA LEU A 629 -42.64 15.19 -17.26
C LEU A 629 -44.13 14.95 -16.98
N GLY A 630 -44.94 16.01 -16.90
CA GLY A 630 -46.39 15.90 -16.70
C GLY A 630 -46.88 16.23 -15.29
N TYR A 631 -46.01 16.65 -14.37
CA TYR A 631 -46.45 17.11 -13.06
C TYR A 631 -47.31 18.38 -13.15
N GLY A 632 -48.44 18.34 -12.46
CA GLY A 632 -49.35 19.47 -12.29
C GLY A 632 -48.96 20.41 -11.14
N PRO A 633 -49.70 21.50 -10.93
CA PRO A 633 -49.47 22.42 -9.80
C PRO A 633 -49.72 21.72 -8.46
N THR A 634 -48.83 21.88 -7.48
CA THR A 634 -48.93 21.27 -6.13
C THR A 634 -48.98 22.31 -5.00
N THR A 635 -49.50 23.51 -5.27
CA THR A 635 -49.41 24.70 -4.39
C THR A 635 -50.02 24.54 -2.98
N GLU A 636 -50.86 23.52 -2.82
CA GLU A 636 -51.62 23.19 -1.63
C GLU A 636 -51.06 22.01 -0.84
N LEU A 637 -50.07 21.29 -1.40
CA LEU A 637 -49.42 20.17 -0.73
C LEU A 637 -48.41 20.71 0.31
N PRO A 638 -48.30 20.07 1.49
CA PRO A 638 -47.41 20.53 2.55
C PRO A 638 -45.94 20.22 2.22
N GLY A 639 -45.08 21.23 2.19
CA GLY A 639 -43.61 21.13 2.22
C GLY A 639 -42.92 20.46 1.03
N LEU A 640 -41.77 21.00 0.59
CA LEU A 640 -40.78 20.39 -0.33
C LEU A 640 -41.28 19.82 -1.68
N SER A 641 -42.47 20.19 -2.17
CA SER A 641 -42.96 19.79 -3.50
C SER A 641 -42.66 20.84 -4.59
N LEU A 642 -42.75 20.44 -5.87
CA LEU A 642 -42.40 21.23 -7.06
C LEU A 642 -42.91 22.69 -7.11
N ALA A 643 -44.04 23.00 -6.47
CA ALA A 643 -44.68 24.31 -6.53
C ALA A 643 -44.47 25.23 -5.30
N VAL A 644 -43.83 24.78 -4.21
CA VAL A 644 -43.73 25.56 -2.97
C VAL A 644 -42.40 26.31 -2.86
N ASP A 645 -42.36 27.50 -3.47
CA ASP A 645 -41.23 28.45 -3.50
C ASP A 645 -40.91 29.11 -2.12
N THR A 646 -41.66 28.82 -1.05
CA THR A 646 -41.70 29.71 0.14
C THR A 646 -41.45 29.05 1.50
N GLN A 647 -41.21 27.75 1.58
CA GLN A 647 -40.73 27.14 2.82
C GLN A 647 -39.27 26.71 2.64
N ASN A 648 -38.39 27.70 2.72
CA ASN A 648 -37.06 27.48 3.25
C ASN A 648 -37.27 26.81 4.61
N PRO A 649 -36.98 25.51 4.80
CA PRO A 649 -36.90 25.01 6.15
C PRO A 649 -35.79 25.84 6.80
N GLY A 650 -35.86 26.15 8.10
CA GLY A 650 -34.92 27.09 8.72
C GLY A 650 -33.44 26.75 8.39
N PRO A 651 -32.48 27.64 8.69
CA PRO A 651 -31.07 27.56 8.26
C PRO A 651 -30.28 26.28 8.65
N THR A 652 -30.93 25.26 9.20
CA THR A 652 -30.41 23.97 9.65
C THR A 652 -31.02 22.76 8.95
N ALA A 653 -31.90 22.93 7.95
CA ALA A 653 -32.55 21.82 7.25
C ALA A 653 -32.17 21.85 5.77
N GLU A 654 -31.58 20.76 5.30
CA GLU A 654 -31.19 20.60 3.89
C GLU A 654 -32.44 20.39 3.01
N PRO A 655 -32.49 21.01 1.82
CA PRO A 655 -33.57 20.77 0.88
C PRO A 655 -33.49 19.35 0.30
N ILE A 656 -34.63 18.65 0.27
CA ILE A 656 -34.76 17.29 -0.29
C ILE A 656 -35.36 17.41 -1.69
N PHE A 657 -34.75 16.74 -2.67
CA PHE A 657 -35.22 16.67 -4.05
C PHE A 657 -35.08 15.22 -4.55
N PRO A 658 -36.10 14.65 -5.22
CA PRO A 658 -37.50 15.08 -5.21
C PRO A 658 -38.12 15.01 -3.80
N GLY A 659 -39.17 15.79 -3.53
CA GLY A 659 -39.92 15.63 -2.27
C GLY A 659 -40.82 14.40 -2.28
N ASP A 660 -41.32 13.97 -1.12
CA ASP A 660 -42.17 12.77 -0.98
C ASP A 660 -43.39 12.76 -1.92
N ALA A 661 -44.04 13.91 -2.10
CA ALA A 661 -45.18 14.04 -3.02
C ALA A 661 -44.77 13.97 -4.49
N ASP A 662 -43.57 14.47 -4.81
CA ASP A 662 -43.03 14.37 -6.16
C ASP A 662 -42.72 12.90 -6.49
N VAL A 663 -42.08 12.16 -5.56
CA VAL A 663 -41.84 10.72 -5.71
C VAL A 663 -43.15 9.95 -5.88
N LEU A 664 -44.15 10.19 -5.03
CA LEU A 664 -45.45 9.51 -5.09
C LEU A 664 -46.16 9.73 -6.44
N HIS A 665 -46.32 10.99 -6.85
CA HIS A 665 -46.98 11.32 -8.11
C HIS A 665 -46.18 10.88 -9.34
N GLY A 666 -44.85 10.96 -9.26
CA GLY A 666 -43.98 10.48 -10.31
C GLY A 666 -44.08 8.98 -10.52
N GLN A 667 -44.04 8.19 -9.45
CA GLN A 667 -44.14 6.72 -9.54
C GLN A 667 -45.52 6.26 -10.03
N PHE A 668 -46.56 7.07 -9.82
CA PHE A 668 -47.88 6.84 -10.42
C PHE A 668 -47.86 7.04 -11.95
N MET A 669 -47.17 8.08 -12.44
CA MET A 669 -47.07 8.40 -13.87
C MET A 669 -46.02 7.56 -14.61
N TYR A 670 -44.99 7.10 -13.90
CA TYR A 670 -43.86 6.33 -14.42
C TYR A 670 -43.47 5.26 -13.40
N ARG A 671 -44.03 4.06 -13.53
CA ARG A 671 -43.89 3.01 -12.53
C ARG A 671 -42.49 2.41 -12.61
N PRO A 672 -41.75 2.31 -11.48
CA PRO A 672 -40.50 1.56 -11.42
C PRO A 672 -40.81 0.06 -11.45
N GLU A 673 -41.17 -0.43 -12.64
CA GLU A 673 -41.70 -1.78 -12.83
C GLU A 673 -40.73 -2.76 -13.48
N SER A 674 -39.43 -2.44 -13.54
CA SER A 674 -38.42 -3.45 -13.87
C SER A 674 -38.39 -4.49 -12.74
N ASN A 675 -39.06 -5.61 -12.97
CA ASN A 675 -39.47 -6.54 -11.91
C ASN A 675 -38.80 -7.91 -12.04
N ASP A 676 -38.11 -8.14 -13.14
CA ASP A 676 -37.44 -9.41 -13.39
C ASP A 676 -36.26 -9.66 -12.45
N ILE A 677 -36.06 -10.95 -12.15
CA ILE A 677 -35.04 -11.47 -11.25
C ILE A 677 -34.49 -12.74 -11.87
N ASP A 678 -33.24 -12.68 -12.29
CA ASP A 678 -32.51 -13.84 -12.76
C ASP A 678 -31.78 -14.53 -11.62
N LEU A 679 -32.25 -15.72 -11.22
CA LEU A 679 -31.64 -16.50 -10.14
C LEU A 679 -30.78 -17.66 -10.69
N TYR A 680 -29.52 -17.68 -10.28
CA TYR A 680 -28.53 -18.70 -10.65
C TYR A 680 -28.10 -19.51 -9.43
N GLN A 681 -27.98 -20.83 -9.56
CA GLN A 681 -27.58 -21.71 -8.47
C GLN A 681 -26.19 -22.33 -8.73
N PHE A 682 -25.35 -22.38 -7.69
CA PHE A 682 -24.09 -23.12 -7.71
C PHE A 682 -23.79 -23.79 -6.35
N THR A 683 -22.87 -24.76 -6.35
CA THR A 683 -22.49 -25.50 -5.14
C THR A 683 -20.97 -25.52 -4.96
N LEU A 684 -20.54 -25.15 -3.76
CA LEU A 684 -19.14 -25.21 -3.33
C LEU A 684 -18.94 -26.41 -2.40
N THR A 685 -17.82 -27.11 -2.59
CA THR A 685 -17.42 -28.27 -1.78
C THR A 685 -16.22 -28.01 -0.89
N GLN A 686 -15.58 -26.85 -1.08
CA GLN A 686 -14.40 -26.38 -0.36
C GLN A 686 -14.48 -24.87 -0.13
N THR A 687 -13.71 -24.36 0.82
CA THR A 687 -13.60 -22.92 1.07
C THR A 687 -12.79 -22.24 -0.04
N GLY A 688 -13.20 -21.04 -0.44
CA GLY A 688 -12.49 -20.24 -1.43
C GLY A 688 -13.07 -18.85 -1.59
N ARG A 689 -12.35 -18.01 -2.34
CA ARG A 689 -12.80 -16.67 -2.72
C ARG A 689 -13.71 -16.76 -3.94
N ILE A 690 -14.91 -16.21 -3.85
CA ILE A 690 -15.80 -15.98 -4.99
C ILE A 690 -15.75 -14.50 -5.36
N SER A 691 -15.66 -14.19 -6.64
CA SER A 691 -16.02 -12.87 -7.17
C SER A 691 -17.22 -13.00 -8.10
N ILE A 692 -18.16 -12.06 -7.96
CA ILE A 692 -19.42 -11.99 -8.69
C ILE A 692 -19.50 -10.58 -9.25
N GLU A 693 -19.48 -10.45 -10.57
CA GLU A 693 -19.47 -9.15 -11.25
C GLU A 693 -20.50 -9.15 -12.37
N THR A 694 -21.26 -8.06 -12.50
CA THR A 694 -22.10 -7.81 -13.66
C THR A 694 -21.45 -6.78 -14.58
N PHE A 695 -21.72 -6.93 -15.87
CA PHE A 695 -21.36 -5.96 -16.90
C PHE A 695 -22.62 -5.65 -17.70
N ALA A 696 -23.15 -4.44 -17.55
CA ALA A 696 -24.22 -3.90 -18.37
C ALA A 696 -23.71 -2.64 -19.09
N GLU A 697 -23.28 -1.62 -18.34
CA GLU A 697 -22.79 -0.37 -18.93
C GLU A 697 -21.38 -0.55 -19.56
N ARG A 698 -20.54 -1.44 -19.00
CA ARG A 698 -19.16 -1.67 -19.45
C ARG A 698 -19.04 -2.72 -20.56
N GLN A 699 -20.16 -3.14 -21.14
CA GLN A 699 -20.18 -4.02 -22.31
C GLN A 699 -19.68 -3.29 -23.57
N ALA A 700 -19.35 -4.07 -24.62
CA ALA A 700 -19.03 -3.51 -25.94
C ALA A 700 -20.21 -2.74 -26.55
N ASN A 701 -21.44 -3.23 -26.30
CA ASN A 701 -22.69 -2.53 -26.55
C ASN A 701 -23.32 -2.27 -25.17
N PRO A 702 -23.12 -1.08 -24.57
CA PRO A 702 -23.66 -0.78 -23.25
C PRO A 702 -25.18 -0.95 -23.18
N SER A 703 -25.67 -1.59 -22.12
CA SER A 703 -27.09 -1.56 -21.76
C SER A 703 -27.39 -0.43 -20.80
N LEU A 704 -28.65 0.02 -20.75
CA LEU A 704 -29.14 1.03 -19.83
C LEU A 704 -29.51 0.47 -18.46
N VAL A 705 -29.54 -0.85 -18.28
CA VAL A 705 -29.88 -1.45 -16.99
C VAL A 705 -28.73 -1.27 -15.99
N ASP A 706 -29.05 -0.69 -14.84
CA ASP A 706 -28.17 -0.65 -13.68
C ASP A 706 -28.43 -1.92 -12.88
N THR A 707 -27.39 -2.69 -12.57
CA THR A 707 -27.56 -4.06 -12.08
C THR A 707 -27.41 -4.15 -10.57
N VAL A 708 -28.16 -5.06 -9.94
CA VAL A 708 -28.03 -5.43 -8.52
C VAL A 708 -27.68 -6.90 -8.41
N ILE A 709 -26.67 -7.21 -7.61
CA ILE A 709 -26.32 -8.58 -7.25
C ILE A 709 -26.81 -8.86 -5.82
N THR A 710 -27.57 -9.94 -5.64
CA THR A 710 -27.88 -10.48 -4.30
C THR A 710 -27.43 -11.94 -4.15
N LEU A 711 -26.60 -12.22 -3.15
CA LEU A 711 -26.11 -13.56 -2.84
C LEU A 711 -26.87 -14.17 -1.66
N TYR A 712 -27.39 -15.38 -1.83
CA TYR A 712 -28.05 -16.17 -0.80
C TYR A 712 -27.30 -17.48 -0.52
N ARG A 713 -27.43 -17.99 0.72
CA ARG A 713 -26.94 -19.30 1.17
C ARG A 713 -28.09 -20.18 1.63
N GLU A 714 -28.10 -21.44 1.21
CA GLU A 714 -28.99 -22.48 1.76
C GLU A 714 -28.39 -23.04 3.07
N ASN A 715 -29.13 -22.91 4.17
CA ASN A 715 -28.76 -23.47 5.46
C ASN A 715 -29.09 -24.97 5.55
N ALA A 716 -28.47 -25.69 6.49
CA ALA A 716 -28.65 -27.13 6.65
C ALA A 716 -30.10 -27.60 6.94
N ASN A 717 -30.97 -26.69 7.39
CA ASN A 717 -32.40 -26.92 7.63
C ASN A 717 -33.28 -26.64 6.38
N GLY A 718 -32.68 -26.26 5.25
CA GLY A 718 -33.37 -25.90 4.00
C GLY A 718 -33.89 -24.46 3.95
N THR A 719 -33.61 -23.61 4.95
CA THR A 719 -33.96 -22.18 4.88
C THR A 719 -32.85 -21.40 4.18
N HIS A 720 -33.19 -20.34 3.45
CA HIS A 720 -32.23 -19.47 2.81
C HIS A 720 -31.97 -18.21 3.64
N GLU A 721 -30.76 -17.68 3.57
CA GLU A 721 -30.41 -16.39 4.15
C GLU A 721 -29.64 -15.54 3.14
N LEU A 722 -29.83 -14.22 3.23
CA LEU A 722 -29.05 -13.25 2.46
C LEU A 722 -27.65 -13.16 3.07
N VAL A 723 -26.63 -13.35 2.23
CA VAL A 723 -25.21 -13.27 2.61
C VAL A 723 -24.67 -11.87 2.35
N ALA A 724 -24.90 -11.37 1.14
CA ALA A 724 -24.43 -10.07 0.70
C ALA A 724 -25.29 -9.55 -0.45
N ARG A 725 -25.26 -8.25 -0.66
CA ARG A 725 -25.88 -7.55 -1.78
C ARG A 725 -25.05 -6.34 -2.12
N ASN A 726 -24.97 -6.03 -3.41
CA ASN A 726 -24.41 -4.78 -3.89
C ASN A 726 -25.19 -4.33 -5.14
N ASP A 727 -25.41 -3.03 -5.27
CA ASP A 727 -26.11 -2.39 -6.39
C ASP A 727 -25.26 -1.36 -7.15
N ASP A 728 -24.06 -1.03 -6.66
CA ASP A 728 -23.08 -0.19 -7.36
C ASP A 728 -21.62 -0.52 -6.96
N TYR A 729 -20.68 -0.50 -7.91
CA TYR A 729 -19.24 -0.62 -7.58
C TYR A 729 -18.36 0.02 -8.66
N TYR A 730 -18.50 -0.45 -9.90
CA TYR A 730 -17.79 0.10 -11.04
C TYR A 730 -18.74 0.98 -11.84
N SER A 731 -19.06 2.16 -11.30
CA SER A 731 -20.25 2.94 -11.72
C SER A 731 -21.50 2.13 -11.37
N ASN A 732 -22.42 1.88 -12.29
CA ASN A 732 -23.71 1.20 -12.05
C ASN A 732 -23.63 -0.33 -12.24
N ASP A 733 -22.47 -0.85 -12.64
CA ASP A 733 -22.18 -2.27 -12.63
C ASP A 733 -21.85 -2.77 -11.21
N SER A 734 -22.56 -3.82 -10.78
CA SER A 734 -22.41 -4.43 -9.46
C SER A 734 -21.23 -5.39 -9.35
N PHE A 735 -20.62 -5.42 -8.16
CA PHE A 735 -19.53 -6.34 -7.81
C PHE A 735 -19.63 -6.82 -6.36
N LEU A 736 -19.34 -8.10 -6.12
CA LEU A 736 -19.15 -8.69 -4.79
C LEU A 736 -17.92 -9.60 -4.78
N GLU A 737 -17.12 -9.52 -3.73
CA GLU A 737 -16.02 -10.46 -3.46
C GLU A 737 -16.03 -10.91 -2.00
N LEU A 738 -16.07 -12.22 -1.78
CA LEU A 738 -16.23 -12.82 -0.45
C LEU A 738 -15.50 -14.16 -0.34
N GLU A 739 -15.06 -14.52 0.86
CA GLU A 739 -14.66 -15.89 1.16
C GLU A 739 -15.90 -16.72 1.55
N LEU A 740 -16.17 -17.79 0.81
CA LEU A 740 -17.29 -18.70 1.04
C LEU A 740 -16.80 -20.09 1.40
N GLY A 741 -17.46 -20.72 2.37
CA GLY A 741 -17.25 -22.13 2.71
C GLY A 741 -18.04 -23.09 1.81
N PRO A 742 -17.93 -24.42 2.05
CA PRO A 742 -18.77 -25.41 1.39
C PRO A 742 -20.26 -25.15 1.63
N GLY A 743 -21.07 -25.20 0.58
CA GLY A 743 -22.49 -24.90 0.65
C GLY A 743 -23.14 -24.75 -0.71
N LYS A 744 -24.46 -24.62 -0.70
CA LYS A 744 -25.27 -24.33 -1.88
C LYS A 744 -25.69 -22.85 -1.83
N TYR A 745 -25.45 -22.16 -2.94
CA TYR A 745 -25.56 -20.71 -3.04
C TYR A 745 -26.40 -20.32 -4.26
N PHE A 746 -27.01 -19.15 -4.16
CA PHE A 746 -27.82 -18.56 -5.22
C PHE A 746 -27.43 -17.10 -5.44
N VAL A 747 -27.26 -16.71 -6.71
CA VAL A 747 -27.00 -15.33 -7.11
C VAL A 747 -28.21 -14.82 -7.85
N GLY A 748 -28.83 -13.76 -7.36
CA GLY A 748 -29.88 -13.01 -8.06
C GLY A 748 -29.28 -11.81 -8.74
N VAL A 749 -29.63 -11.61 -10.01
CA VAL A 749 -29.38 -10.39 -10.77
C VAL A 749 -30.72 -9.73 -11.08
N SER A 750 -30.83 -8.43 -10.81
CA SER A 750 -32.04 -7.64 -11.07
C SER A 750 -31.67 -6.18 -11.36
N ALA A 751 -32.62 -5.37 -11.80
CA ALA A 751 -32.41 -3.93 -11.99
C ALA A 751 -32.30 -3.16 -10.66
N SER A 752 -31.58 -2.04 -10.64
CA SER A 752 -31.44 -1.13 -9.49
C SER A 752 -32.80 -0.71 -8.96
N GLY A 753 -32.99 -0.78 -7.64
CA GLY A 753 -34.28 -0.59 -6.96
C GLY A 753 -35.10 -1.88 -6.76
N ASN A 754 -34.97 -2.90 -7.62
CA ASN A 754 -35.61 -4.21 -7.42
C ASN A 754 -34.79 -5.07 -6.44
N ASN A 755 -34.73 -4.66 -5.18
CA ASN A 755 -33.91 -5.31 -4.16
C ASN A 755 -34.71 -5.82 -2.95
N GLN A 756 -36.04 -5.69 -2.92
CA GLN A 756 -36.88 -6.15 -1.80
C GLN A 756 -37.66 -7.45 -2.09
N TYR A 757 -37.37 -8.11 -3.20
CA TYR A 757 -38.07 -9.32 -3.61
C TYR A 757 -37.86 -10.50 -2.65
N ASN A 758 -38.78 -11.47 -2.71
CA ASN A 758 -38.75 -12.68 -1.90
C ASN A 758 -38.56 -13.91 -2.79
N PRO A 759 -37.33 -14.45 -2.93
CA PRO A 759 -37.04 -15.57 -3.84
C PRO A 759 -37.63 -16.92 -3.42
N THR A 760 -38.51 -16.97 -2.41
CA THR A 760 -39.37 -18.14 -2.14
C THR A 760 -40.68 -18.10 -2.93
N ILE A 761 -40.97 -16.98 -3.60
CA ILE A 761 -42.18 -16.73 -4.37
C ILE A 761 -41.74 -16.28 -5.78
N GLU A 762 -42.16 -17.02 -6.80
CA GLU A 762 -41.95 -16.65 -8.21
C GLU A 762 -42.55 -15.26 -8.49
N ASP A 763 -41.85 -14.47 -9.30
CA ASP A 763 -42.26 -13.15 -9.80
C ASP A 763 -42.60 -12.16 -8.67
N SER A 764 -41.79 -12.17 -7.61
CA SER A 764 -41.97 -11.28 -6.44
C SER A 764 -41.20 -9.95 -6.52
N GLY A 765 -40.55 -9.69 -7.67
CA GLY A 765 -39.81 -8.45 -7.91
C GLY A 765 -40.71 -7.26 -8.16
N ILE A 766 -40.23 -6.08 -7.77
CA ILE A 766 -40.83 -4.77 -8.02
C ILE A 766 -39.86 -3.66 -7.58
N GLY A 767 -39.99 -2.47 -8.17
CA GLY A 767 -39.25 -1.29 -7.74
C GLY A 767 -37.99 -0.99 -8.55
N GLY A 768 -37.71 -1.78 -9.60
CA GLY A 768 -36.59 -1.50 -10.50
C GLY A 768 -36.81 -0.24 -11.33
N THR A 769 -35.84 0.66 -11.38
CA THR A 769 -35.95 1.99 -12.01
C THR A 769 -35.27 2.08 -13.37
N THR A 770 -34.42 1.11 -13.73
CA THR A 770 -33.58 1.16 -14.94
C THR A 770 -33.85 0.01 -15.90
N GLY A 771 -33.75 0.32 -17.20
CA GLY A 771 -34.00 -0.62 -18.28
C GLY A 771 -34.13 0.04 -19.66
N ASP A 772 -33.87 -0.73 -20.71
CA ASP A 772 -34.00 -0.38 -22.12
C ASP A 772 -35.47 -0.19 -22.53
N ASP A 773 -35.74 0.74 -23.46
CA ASP A 773 -37.11 1.05 -23.93
C ASP A 773 -37.80 -0.15 -24.61
N PRO A 774 -38.94 -0.62 -24.10
CA PRO A 774 -39.70 -1.74 -24.64
C PRO A 774 -40.52 -1.38 -25.90
N SER A 775 -40.19 -0.31 -26.64
CA SER A 775 -40.85 0.06 -27.89
C SER A 775 -40.72 -1.00 -29.00
N THR A 776 -39.93 -2.05 -28.78
CA THR A 776 -40.06 -3.36 -29.45
C THR A 776 -40.90 -4.34 -28.61
N PRO A 777 -41.82 -5.14 -29.19
CA PRO A 777 -42.78 -6.00 -28.47
C PRO A 777 -42.16 -7.18 -27.68
N ASN A 778 -40.87 -7.14 -27.39
CA ASN A 778 -40.22 -8.05 -26.47
C ASN A 778 -39.97 -7.33 -25.15
N ILE A 779 -40.54 -7.94 -24.12
CA ILE A 779 -40.21 -8.02 -22.69
C ILE A 779 -38.76 -7.80 -22.24
N ASP A 780 -37.81 -7.41 -23.09
CA ASP A 780 -36.37 -7.32 -22.76
C ASP A 780 -36.01 -5.88 -22.36
N GLU A 781 -35.66 -5.69 -21.09
CA GLU A 781 -35.36 -4.40 -20.46
C GLU A 781 -33.86 -4.19 -20.25
N GLY A 782 -32.99 -5.08 -20.69
CA GLY A 782 -31.56 -4.77 -20.74
C GLY A 782 -30.65 -5.97 -20.62
N ALA A 783 -29.69 -6.05 -21.54
CA ALA A 783 -28.69 -7.11 -21.55
C ALA A 783 -27.64 -6.91 -20.47
N TYR A 784 -27.23 -8.00 -19.83
CA TYR A 784 -26.10 -8.01 -18.90
C TYR A 784 -25.24 -9.27 -19.09
N GLU A 785 -23.98 -9.19 -18.67
CA GLU A 785 -23.11 -10.34 -18.51
C GLU A 785 -22.83 -10.55 -17.02
N LEU A 786 -23.11 -11.73 -16.49
CA LEU A 786 -22.75 -12.13 -15.13
C LEU A 786 -21.49 -13.00 -15.18
N ARG A 787 -20.46 -12.55 -14.48
CA ARG A 787 -19.22 -13.29 -14.30
C ARG A 787 -19.14 -13.84 -12.88
N LEU A 788 -18.96 -15.16 -12.77
CA LEU A 788 -18.66 -15.85 -11.52
C LEU A 788 -17.26 -16.44 -11.61
N ASN A 789 -16.40 -16.06 -10.68
CA ASN A 789 -15.06 -16.63 -10.55
C ASN A 789 -14.89 -17.21 -9.16
N PHE A 790 -14.73 -18.53 -9.07
CA PHE A 790 -14.42 -19.19 -7.80
C PHE A 790 -12.97 -19.64 -7.80
N ARG A 791 -12.22 -19.15 -6.82
CA ARG A 791 -10.84 -19.53 -6.56
C ARG A 791 -10.78 -20.28 -5.22
N PRO A 792 -10.69 -21.61 -5.24
CA PRO A 792 -10.45 -22.38 -4.03
C PRO A 792 -9.21 -21.89 -3.29
N ASN A 793 -9.19 -22.06 -1.96
CA ASN A 793 -7.95 -21.89 -1.20
C ASN A 793 -6.88 -22.84 -1.75
N ALA A 794 -5.62 -22.40 -1.73
CA ALA A 794 -4.50 -23.19 -2.21
C ALA A 794 -4.43 -24.58 -1.55
N ASP A 795 -4.02 -25.59 -2.32
CA ASP A 795 -3.79 -26.94 -1.80
C ASP A 795 -2.61 -26.93 -0.82
N ASP A 796 -1.58 -26.13 -1.14
CA ASP A 796 -0.41 -25.91 -0.30
C ASP A 796 0.15 -24.48 -0.44
N SER A 797 0.85 -24.03 0.60
CA SER A 797 1.48 -22.71 0.65
C SER A 797 2.89 -22.79 1.26
N LEU A 798 3.70 -21.76 0.99
CA LEU A 798 4.87 -21.47 1.78
C LEU A 798 4.43 -21.24 3.24
N THR A 799 5.22 -21.79 4.15
CA THR A 799 5.05 -21.60 5.59
C THR A 799 6.42 -21.37 6.22
N ASP A 800 6.43 -20.76 7.39
CA ASP A 800 7.59 -20.85 8.26
C ASP A 800 7.71 -22.25 8.89
N SER A 801 8.73 -22.43 9.72
CA SER A 801 8.98 -23.67 10.45
C SER A 801 8.04 -23.89 11.65
N THR A 802 7.21 -22.90 12.00
CA THR A 802 6.19 -23.00 13.06
C THR A 802 4.82 -23.40 12.52
N GLY A 803 4.60 -23.22 11.21
CA GLY A 803 3.36 -23.50 10.48
C GLY A 803 2.54 -22.24 10.16
N VAL A 804 3.04 -21.03 10.41
CA VAL A 804 2.43 -19.79 9.96
C VAL A 804 2.54 -19.69 8.44
N VAL A 805 1.41 -19.42 7.79
CA VAL A 805 1.32 -19.30 6.34
C VAL A 805 2.01 -18.02 5.88
N PHE A 806 2.69 -18.09 4.74
CA PHE A 806 3.28 -16.95 4.06
C PHE A 806 2.24 -15.86 3.78
N ASP A 807 2.62 -14.61 4.05
CA ASP A 807 1.85 -13.41 3.71
C ASP A 807 2.43 -12.83 2.42
N GLY A 808 1.76 -13.15 1.31
CA GLY A 808 2.24 -12.87 -0.03
C GLY A 808 1.82 -11.53 -0.59
N ASP A 809 0.64 -11.06 -0.23
CA ASP A 809 0.15 -9.70 -0.53
C ASP A 809 0.56 -8.68 0.53
N ALA A 810 1.15 -9.11 1.65
CA ALA A 810 1.73 -8.25 2.68
C ALA A 810 0.70 -7.34 3.36
N ASP A 811 -0.54 -7.80 3.46
CA ASP A 811 -1.66 -7.09 4.11
C ASP A 811 -1.71 -7.31 5.64
N GLY A 812 -0.76 -8.08 6.17
CA GLY A 812 -0.68 -8.45 7.59
C GLY A 812 -1.52 -9.67 7.96
N VAL A 813 -2.19 -10.30 6.99
CA VAL A 813 -2.97 -11.53 7.16
C VAL A 813 -2.26 -12.68 6.42
N PRO A 814 -1.92 -13.79 7.10
CA PRO A 814 -1.30 -14.94 6.45
C PRO A 814 -2.14 -15.46 5.26
N GLY A 815 -1.56 -15.51 4.06
CA GLY A 815 -2.26 -15.88 2.83
C GLY A 815 -1.72 -15.17 1.59
N GLY A 816 -2.50 -15.17 0.51
CA GLY A 816 -2.18 -14.40 -0.69
C GLY A 816 -0.96 -14.88 -1.46
N VAL A 817 -0.51 -14.05 -2.41
CA VAL A 817 0.68 -14.31 -3.23
C VAL A 817 1.42 -13.03 -3.58
N HIS A 818 2.75 -13.12 -3.60
CA HIS A 818 3.60 -12.02 -4.02
C HIS A 818 3.78 -12.03 -5.53
N ASN A 819 3.59 -10.89 -6.18
CA ASN A 819 3.80 -10.73 -7.62
C ASN A 819 4.88 -9.70 -7.92
N PHE A 820 5.84 -10.07 -8.76
CA PHE A 820 6.93 -9.19 -9.17
C PHE A 820 7.16 -9.25 -10.68
N TRP A 821 7.17 -8.09 -11.34
CA TRP A 821 7.39 -8.01 -12.79
C TRP A 821 8.79 -7.48 -13.11
N PHE A 822 9.41 -8.05 -14.15
CA PHE A 822 10.70 -7.57 -14.64
C PHE A 822 10.89 -7.88 -16.12
N ARG A 823 11.84 -7.19 -16.74
CA ARG A 823 12.25 -7.45 -18.12
C ARG A 823 13.63 -8.08 -18.16
N THR A 824 13.87 -8.89 -19.18
CA THR A 824 15.20 -9.40 -19.52
C THR A 824 15.51 -9.15 -20.99
N GLN A 825 16.80 -8.99 -21.27
CA GLN A 825 17.31 -8.73 -22.61
C GLN A 825 18.59 -9.50 -22.86
N SER A 826 18.99 -9.57 -24.14
CA SER A 826 20.29 -10.12 -24.51
C SER A 826 21.44 -9.36 -23.86
N ALA A 827 22.59 -10.01 -23.68
CA ALA A 827 23.79 -9.35 -23.15
C ALA A 827 24.22 -8.13 -23.99
N ALA A 828 23.92 -8.12 -25.29
CA ALA A 828 24.19 -6.98 -26.16
C ALA A 828 23.22 -5.81 -25.97
N ARG A 829 22.03 -6.06 -25.38
CA ARG A 829 20.97 -5.08 -25.09
C ARG A 829 20.83 -4.79 -23.60
N THR A 830 21.75 -5.29 -22.78
CA THR A 830 21.84 -4.99 -21.35
C THR A 830 23.09 -4.15 -21.14
N LEU A 831 22.93 -2.83 -21.06
CA LEU A 831 24.00 -1.86 -20.91
C LEU A 831 24.32 -1.68 -19.42
N ILE A 832 25.50 -2.15 -19.00
CA ILE A 832 25.97 -2.05 -17.61
C ILE A 832 26.62 -0.69 -17.38
N VAL A 833 26.27 -0.06 -16.27
CA VAL A 833 26.84 1.22 -15.81
C VAL A 833 27.47 1.00 -14.43
N ASP A 834 28.77 1.21 -14.33
CA ASP A 834 29.56 1.08 -13.10
C ASP A 834 30.43 2.33 -12.97
N LYS A 835 30.14 3.18 -11.96
CA LYS A 835 30.84 4.46 -11.77
C LYS A 835 32.35 4.30 -11.60
N SER A 836 32.77 3.21 -10.96
CA SER A 836 34.18 2.88 -10.70
C SER A 836 34.94 2.39 -11.95
N ALA A 837 34.23 2.13 -13.07
CA ALA A 837 34.84 1.61 -14.28
C ALA A 837 35.71 2.67 -15.01
N PRO A 838 36.73 2.26 -15.77
CA PRO A 838 37.50 3.17 -16.61
C PRO A 838 36.64 3.89 -17.66
N ALA A 839 36.96 5.16 -17.93
CA ALA A 839 36.29 5.93 -18.97
C ALA A 839 36.43 5.29 -20.37
N GLY A 840 35.38 5.38 -21.18
CA GLY A 840 35.37 4.89 -22.57
C GLY A 840 34.88 3.46 -22.76
N GLY A 841 34.27 2.86 -21.74
CA GLY A 841 33.58 1.56 -21.86
C GLY A 841 32.43 1.57 -22.88
N ASN A 842 31.94 0.38 -23.21
CA ASN A 842 30.91 0.15 -24.24
C ASN A 842 29.59 -0.39 -23.67
N GLY A 843 29.45 -0.43 -22.34
CA GLY A 843 28.26 -0.93 -21.65
C GLY A 843 28.18 -2.46 -21.55
N SER A 844 29.20 -3.20 -22.01
CA SER A 844 29.25 -4.65 -21.76
C SER A 844 29.68 -4.94 -20.33
N LEU A 845 29.39 -6.15 -19.82
CA LEU A 845 29.81 -6.58 -18.48
C LEU A 845 31.34 -6.47 -18.25
N ALA A 846 32.14 -6.66 -19.31
CA ALA A 846 33.61 -6.57 -19.25
C ALA A 846 34.16 -5.14 -19.41
N ALA A 847 33.36 -4.22 -19.96
CA ALA A 847 33.71 -2.81 -20.12
C ALA A 847 32.46 -1.92 -19.91
N PRO A 848 31.99 -1.80 -18.66
CA PRO A 848 30.81 -1.00 -18.33
C PRO A 848 30.98 0.48 -18.70
N TYR A 849 29.87 1.19 -18.86
CA TYR A 849 29.92 2.65 -18.91
C TYR A 849 30.23 3.21 -17.52
N SER A 850 31.18 4.15 -17.44
CA SER A 850 31.47 4.91 -16.21
C SER A 850 30.62 6.18 -16.07
N ASN A 851 29.76 6.45 -17.05
CA ASN A 851 28.96 7.67 -17.14
C ASN A 851 27.52 7.34 -17.52
N LEU A 852 26.57 7.73 -16.68
CA LEU A 852 25.16 7.39 -16.86
C LEU A 852 24.54 8.03 -18.10
N GLN A 853 24.76 9.33 -18.33
CA GLN A 853 24.24 10.03 -19.50
C GLN A 853 24.64 9.34 -20.81
N THR A 854 25.89 8.86 -20.91
CA THR A 854 26.38 8.12 -22.08
C THR A 854 25.61 6.82 -22.29
N ALA A 855 25.33 6.09 -21.20
CA ALA A 855 24.55 4.86 -21.26
C ALA A 855 23.09 5.11 -21.67
N LEU A 856 22.44 6.15 -21.12
CA LEU A 856 21.06 6.52 -21.49
C LEU A 856 20.97 6.95 -22.96
N THR A 857 21.94 7.71 -23.46
CA THR A 857 21.99 8.08 -24.88
C THR A 857 22.21 6.87 -25.78
N ALA A 858 23.06 5.91 -25.37
CA ALA A 858 23.26 4.66 -26.10
C ALA A 858 21.98 3.79 -26.12
N ALA A 859 21.26 3.72 -25.00
CA ALA A 859 19.99 3.01 -24.88
C ALA A 859 18.89 3.64 -25.74
N ALA A 860 18.81 4.97 -25.80
CA ALA A 860 17.84 5.68 -26.64
C ALA A 860 18.02 5.38 -28.14
N ALA A 861 19.25 5.09 -28.59
CA ALA A 861 19.54 4.65 -29.96
C ALA A 861 19.19 3.16 -30.20
N GLN A 862 18.83 2.43 -29.15
CA GLN A 862 18.59 1.01 -29.14
C GLN A 862 17.31 0.68 -28.32
N PRO A 863 16.09 0.95 -28.85
CA PRO A 863 14.85 0.67 -28.14
C PRO A 863 14.77 -0.78 -27.63
N ASN A 864 14.03 -1.00 -26.54
CA ASN A 864 13.96 -2.26 -25.81
C ASN A 864 15.27 -2.72 -25.14
N SER A 865 16.18 -1.79 -24.83
CA SER A 865 17.37 -2.11 -24.03
C SER A 865 17.09 -2.01 -22.53
N ILE A 866 17.93 -2.70 -21.74
CA ILE A 866 18.01 -2.53 -20.29
C ILE A 866 19.27 -1.72 -19.99
N VAL A 867 19.16 -0.70 -19.15
CA VAL A 867 20.32 -0.04 -18.53
C VAL A 867 20.40 -0.54 -17.09
N ARG A 868 21.48 -1.23 -16.73
CA ARG A 868 21.67 -1.78 -15.39
C ARG A 868 22.79 -1.07 -14.66
N ILE A 869 22.44 -0.35 -13.60
CA ILE A 869 23.33 0.47 -12.80
C ILE A 869 23.72 -0.31 -11.55
N VAL A 870 25.00 -0.47 -11.29
CA VAL A 870 25.50 -1.30 -10.19
C VAL A 870 26.12 -0.47 -9.07
N GLY A 871 25.97 -0.94 -7.83
CA GLY A 871 26.75 -0.44 -6.70
C GLY A 871 28.26 -0.66 -6.89
N ASN A 872 29.05 0.23 -6.30
CA ASN A 872 30.50 0.13 -6.27
C ASN A 872 31.00 0.43 -4.86
N GLY A 873 32.00 -0.32 -4.39
CA GLY A 873 32.56 -0.18 -3.05
C GLY A 873 33.66 0.86 -2.96
N GLY A 874 33.67 1.87 -3.83
CA GLY A 874 34.63 2.95 -3.73
C GLY A 874 36.10 2.55 -3.83
N ALA A 875 36.93 3.20 -3.02
CA ALA A 875 38.38 3.06 -3.04
C ALA A 875 38.86 1.75 -2.41
N ASP A 876 38.12 1.20 -1.45
CA ASP A 876 38.47 -0.05 -0.78
C ASP A 876 37.78 -1.31 -1.37
N GLY A 877 36.76 -1.10 -2.20
CA GLY A 877 36.00 -2.15 -2.87
C GLY A 877 34.94 -2.81 -1.98
N ASP A 878 34.62 -2.25 -0.82
CA ASP A 878 33.63 -2.74 0.13
C ASP A 878 32.35 -1.90 0.04
N LEU A 879 31.19 -2.55 -0.20
CA LEU A 879 29.91 -1.84 -0.27
C LEU A 879 29.41 -1.35 1.09
N THR A 880 29.96 -1.89 2.19
CA THR A 880 29.54 -1.53 3.55
C THR A 880 30.14 -0.21 4.05
N THR A 881 31.15 0.32 3.36
CA THR A 881 31.78 1.61 3.64
C THR A 881 31.18 2.68 2.74
N GLU A 882 29.89 2.96 2.92
CA GLU A 882 29.10 3.82 2.03
C GLU A 882 29.71 5.20 1.74
N ALA A 883 30.52 5.74 2.65
CA ALA A 883 31.11 7.08 2.53
C ALA A 883 32.15 7.21 1.41
N ASP A 884 32.83 6.14 0.99
CA ASP A 884 33.81 6.19 -0.11
C ASP A 884 33.30 5.60 -1.44
N ASN A 885 32.07 5.09 -1.48
CA ASN A 885 31.43 4.59 -2.70
C ASN A 885 31.31 5.69 -3.76
N ASP A 886 31.78 5.46 -4.99
CA ASP A 886 31.71 6.47 -6.05
C ASP A 886 30.25 6.79 -6.42
N ALA A 887 29.86 8.07 -6.35
CA ALA A 887 28.49 8.49 -6.62
C ALA A 887 28.19 8.79 -8.11
N TYR A 888 26.96 8.49 -8.54
CA TYR A 888 26.39 9.00 -9.80
C TYR A 888 25.84 10.42 -9.58
N GLU A 889 26.42 11.41 -10.24
CA GLU A 889 26.18 12.83 -9.96
C GLU A 889 25.33 13.52 -11.03
N ILE A 890 24.12 13.94 -10.66
CA ILE A 890 23.10 14.39 -11.62
C ILE A 890 22.59 15.79 -11.30
N GLY A 891 22.53 16.63 -12.32
CA GLY A 891 22.04 18.00 -12.21
C GLY A 891 23.15 19.04 -12.30
N PHE A 892 23.13 20.00 -11.37
CA PHE A 892 24.03 21.15 -11.44
C PHE A 892 24.66 21.49 -10.09
N ASN A 893 25.95 21.82 -10.12
CA ASN A 893 26.63 22.36 -8.96
C ASN A 893 26.22 23.82 -8.68
N ARG A 894 26.73 24.41 -7.60
CA ARG A 894 26.39 25.78 -7.18
C ARG A 894 26.79 26.87 -8.19
N LEU A 895 27.79 26.60 -9.03
CA LEU A 895 28.25 27.50 -10.09
C LEU A 895 27.41 27.40 -11.36
N GLY A 896 26.44 26.48 -11.40
CA GLY A 896 25.59 26.21 -12.57
C GLY A 896 26.25 25.30 -13.61
N ASN A 897 27.39 24.68 -13.29
CA ASN A 897 27.99 23.68 -14.16
C ASN A 897 27.23 22.36 -14.03
N GLN A 898 27.04 21.69 -15.16
CA GLN A 898 26.50 20.34 -15.21
C GLN A 898 27.41 19.37 -14.43
N LEU A 899 26.79 18.44 -13.70
CA LEU A 899 27.46 17.36 -13.00
C LEU A 899 27.83 16.20 -13.94
N ALA A 900 28.74 15.34 -13.48
CA ALA A 900 29.41 14.36 -14.33
C ALA A 900 28.45 13.45 -15.10
N ASP A 901 27.37 12.99 -14.47
CA ASP A 901 26.45 11.99 -15.02
C ASP A 901 25.25 12.55 -15.78
N GLY A 902 25.21 13.86 -16.00
CA GLY A 902 24.17 14.51 -16.80
C GLY A 902 23.47 15.65 -16.07
N PRO A 903 22.80 16.55 -16.82
CA PRO A 903 22.00 17.61 -16.19
C PRO A 903 20.63 17.09 -15.74
N ARG A 904 20.20 15.91 -16.19
CA ARG A 904 18.90 15.28 -15.94
C ARG A 904 19.02 13.77 -16.03
N PHE A 905 18.12 13.07 -15.36
CA PHE A 905 17.91 11.63 -15.53
C PHE A 905 16.50 11.43 -16.08
N GLU A 906 16.39 11.24 -17.39
CA GLU A 906 15.13 10.91 -18.06
C GLU A 906 15.28 9.52 -18.69
N VAL A 907 14.39 8.59 -18.32
CA VAL A 907 14.43 7.23 -18.87
C VAL A 907 13.93 7.27 -20.32
N PRO A 908 14.73 6.80 -21.31
CA PRO A 908 14.30 6.84 -22.71
C PRO A 908 13.11 5.93 -23.02
N LYS A 909 12.44 6.22 -24.13
CA LYS A 909 11.37 5.38 -24.69
C LYS A 909 11.77 3.91 -24.78
N ASP A 910 10.87 3.01 -24.38
CA ASP A 910 11.02 1.55 -24.40
C ASP A 910 12.23 0.99 -23.61
N VAL A 911 12.90 1.81 -22.81
CA VAL A 911 14.07 1.42 -22.00
C VAL A 911 13.64 1.12 -20.57
N THR A 912 14.18 0.03 -20.02
CA THR A 912 14.04 -0.29 -18.60
C THR A 912 15.36 -0.02 -17.89
N VAL A 913 15.33 0.82 -16.86
CA VAL A 913 16.47 1.02 -15.97
C VAL A 913 16.32 0.13 -14.75
N MET A 914 17.39 -0.60 -14.40
CA MET A 914 17.49 -1.38 -13.17
C MET A 914 18.65 -0.84 -12.35
N ILE A 915 18.42 -0.51 -11.09
CA ILE A 915 19.41 0.01 -10.16
C ILE A 915 19.61 -1.02 -9.07
N ASP A 916 20.79 -1.63 -9.01
CA ASP A 916 21.12 -2.66 -8.03
C ASP A 916 21.57 -2.04 -6.69
N ALA A 917 21.40 -2.80 -5.61
CA ALA A 917 21.84 -2.48 -4.25
C ALA A 917 23.26 -1.87 -4.17
N GLY A 918 23.42 -0.88 -3.27
CA GLY A 918 24.70 -0.20 -3.03
C GLY A 918 25.05 0.90 -4.05
N ALA A 919 24.17 1.18 -5.02
CA ALA A 919 24.35 2.33 -5.91
C ALA A 919 24.03 3.64 -5.17
N VAL A 920 24.88 4.65 -5.33
CA VAL A 920 24.74 5.97 -4.70
C VAL A 920 24.48 7.03 -5.77
N PHE A 921 23.38 7.76 -5.64
CA PHE A 921 23.03 8.90 -6.49
C PHE A 921 23.09 10.19 -5.68
N LYS A 922 23.87 11.15 -6.17
CA LYS A 922 23.94 12.50 -5.63
C LYS A 922 23.34 13.49 -6.61
N LEU A 923 22.26 14.14 -6.20
CA LEU A 923 21.44 14.99 -7.08
C LEU A 923 21.38 16.42 -6.56
N ARG A 924 21.28 17.38 -7.50
CA ARG A 924 20.93 18.76 -7.17
C ARG A 924 20.20 19.44 -8.32
N ARG A 925 19.03 20.04 -8.02
CA ARG A 925 18.14 20.66 -9.01
C ARG A 925 17.84 19.73 -10.20
N ALA A 926 17.74 18.45 -9.89
CA ALA A 926 17.45 17.38 -10.83
C ALA A 926 16.38 16.45 -10.23
N MET A 927 15.80 15.64 -11.10
CA MET A 927 14.84 14.60 -10.78
C MET A 927 15.13 13.39 -11.66
N VAL A 928 14.59 12.23 -11.28
CA VAL A 928 14.51 11.04 -12.13
C VAL A 928 13.14 11.00 -12.76
N ALA A 929 13.04 11.02 -14.09
CA ALA A 929 11.77 11.06 -14.81
C ALA A 929 11.52 9.75 -15.57
N VAL A 930 10.34 9.16 -15.36
CA VAL A 930 9.87 7.94 -16.00
C VAL A 930 8.53 8.22 -16.68
N GLY A 931 8.46 7.98 -17.98
CA GLY A 931 7.33 8.37 -18.83
C GLY A 931 7.51 9.75 -19.49
N SER A 932 6.54 10.14 -20.31
CA SER A 932 6.61 11.38 -21.08
C SER A 932 6.45 12.64 -20.22
N THR A 933 7.34 13.62 -20.40
CA THR A 933 7.32 14.91 -19.67
C THR A 933 6.63 16.05 -20.42
N ALA A 934 6.34 15.86 -21.71
CA ALA A 934 5.57 16.77 -22.56
C ALA A 934 4.97 16.02 -23.75
N VAL A 935 3.90 16.56 -24.35
CA VAL A 935 3.24 15.95 -25.53
C VAL A 935 4.21 15.76 -26.71
N ASN A 936 5.21 16.61 -26.86
CA ASN A 936 6.23 16.51 -27.92
C ASN A 936 7.49 15.70 -27.53
N VAL A 937 7.56 15.17 -26.30
CA VAL A 937 8.65 14.32 -25.82
C VAL A 937 8.08 12.93 -25.53
N ASP A 938 8.39 11.95 -26.36
CA ASP A 938 7.87 10.58 -26.25
C ASP A 938 8.87 9.67 -25.52
N HIS A 939 8.54 9.32 -24.28
CA HIS A 939 9.24 8.32 -23.46
C HIS A 939 8.30 7.19 -23.03
N SER A 940 7.24 6.94 -23.82
CA SER A 940 6.32 5.82 -23.57
C SER A 940 7.05 4.48 -23.45
N GLY A 941 6.51 3.57 -22.64
CA GLY A 941 7.13 2.27 -22.35
C GLY A 941 8.42 2.32 -21.52
N ALA A 942 8.88 3.51 -21.08
CA ALA A 942 9.97 3.66 -20.13
C ALA A 942 9.59 3.06 -18.76
N SER A 943 10.56 2.45 -18.07
CA SER A 943 10.36 1.89 -16.73
C SER A 943 11.61 2.00 -15.87
N LEU A 944 11.42 2.09 -14.55
CA LEU A 944 12.49 2.18 -13.57
C LEU A 944 12.27 1.20 -12.41
N GLN A 945 13.29 0.38 -12.16
CA GLN A 945 13.36 -0.56 -11.05
C GLN A 945 14.52 -0.22 -10.14
N VAL A 946 14.22 0.20 -8.91
CA VAL A 946 15.19 0.29 -7.82
C VAL A 946 15.14 -1.02 -7.05
N LEU A 947 16.21 -1.80 -7.14
CA LEU A 947 16.32 -3.17 -6.65
C LEU A 947 17.27 -3.22 -5.45
N GLY A 948 16.96 -2.43 -4.42
CA GLY A 948 17.60 -2.57 -3.12
C GLY A 948 17.26 -3.91 -2.47
N THR A 949 18.06 -4.31 -1.50
CA THR A 949 17.91 -5.59 -0.78
C THR A 949 17.95 -5.38 0.72
N PRO A 950 17.24 -6.19 1.52
CA PRO A 950 17.22 -6.02 2.98
C PRO A 950 18.59 -6.24 3.64
N ARG A 951 19.54 -6.84 2.92
CA ARG A 951 20.88 -7.12 3.43
C ARG A 951 21.89 -7.24 2.31
N LEU A 952 23.05 -6.61 2.49
CA LEU A 952 24.20 -6.82 1.62
C LEU A 952 24.80 -8.20 1.85
N LEU A 953 25.23 -8.81 0.74
CA LEU A 953 26.02 -10.04 0.77
C LEU A 953 27.46 -9.71 0.40
N THR A 954 28.40 -10.20 1.21
CA THR A 954 29.84 -10.12 0.93
C THR A 954 30.19 -10.91 -0.33
N ALA A 955 31.38 -10.69 -0.89
CA ALA A 955 31.88 -11.45 -2.06
C ALA A 955 31.92 -12.98 -1.85
N ASN A 956 31.88 -13.45 -0.60
CA ASN A 956 31.84 -14.87 -0.25
C ASN A 956 30.41 -15.41 -0.02
N GLY A 957 29.38 -14.58 -0.26
CA GLY A 957 27.97 -14.95 -0.07
C GLY A 957 27.47 -14.91 1.38
N GLN A 958 28.24 -14.32 2.31
CA GLN A 958 27.82 -14.17 3.71
C GLN A 958 27.13 -12.82 3.91
N VAL A 959 26.17 -12.75 4.85
CA VAL A 959 25.54 -11.47 5.26
C VAL A 959 26.60 -10.49 5.75
N ALA A 960 26.63 -9.31 5.15
CA ALA A 960 27.52 -8.22 5.53
C ALA A 960 27.08 -7.63 6.87
N ARG A 961 28.04 -7.36 7.75
CA ARG A 961 27.78 -6.83 9.09
C ARG A 961 28.70 -5.67 9.42
N ASP A 962 28.16 -4.67 10.11
CA ASP A 962 28.89 -3.49 10.54
C ASP A 962 29.86 -3.79 11.70
N SER A 963 30.57 -2.76 12.17
CA SER A 963 31.53 -2.89 13.27
C SER A 963 30.91 -3.28 14.62
N ASN A 964 29.57 -3.17 14.75
CA ASN A 964 28.77 -3.56 15.91
C ASN A 964 28.13 -4.95 15.75
N GLY A 965 28.30 -5.61 14.58
CA GLY A 965 27.73 -6.91 14.26
C GLY A 965 26.29 -6.86 13.72
N GLN A 966 25.74 -5.66 13.47
CA GLN A 966 24.42 -5.46 12.87
C GLN A 966 24.48 -5.75 11.37
N VAL A 967 23.38 -6.23 10.81
CA VAL A 967 23.26 -6.45 9.35
C VAL A 967 23.32 -5.10 8.64
N VAL A 968 24.10 -5.02 7.56
CA VAL A 968 24.14 -3.84 6.69
C VAL A 968 23.11 -4.05 5.58
N GLU A 969 22.18 -3.12 5.44
CA GLU A 969 21.17 -3.13 4.38
C GLU A 969 21.80 -2.87 3.01
N GLY A 970 21.25 -3.48 1.96
CA GLY A 970 21.66 -3.23 0.57
C GLY A 970 20.85 -2.14 -0.07
N SER A 971 20.82 -0.97 0.56
CA SER A 971 20.00 0.15 0.12
C SER A 971 20.54 0.77 -1.18
N VAL A 972 19.64 1.37 -1.94
CA VAL A 972 19.99 2.29 -3.03
C VAL A 972 19.83 3.72 -2.52
N PHE A 973 20.88 4.52 -2.62
CA PHE A 973 20.91 5.84 -1.99
C PHE A 973 20.58 6.94 -3.00
N PHE A 974 19.65 7.82 -2.65
CA PHE A 974 19.36 9.07 -3.36
C PHE A 974 19.51 10.23 -2.38
N THR A 975 20.54 11.05 -2.56
CA THR A 975 20.85 12.15 -1.63
C THR A 975 21.31 13.42 -2.35
N SER A 976 21.53 14.48 -1.59
CA SER A 976 22.07 15.75 -2.08
C SER A 976 23.55 15.60 -2.46
N ILE A 977 24.00 16.37 -3.47
CA ILE A 977 25.45 16.54 -3.74
C ILE A 977 26.24 17.17 -2.58
N HIS A 978 25.55 17.68 -1.57
CA HIS A 978 26.15 18.30 -0.39
C HIS A 978 26.15 17.36 0.83
N ASP A 979 25.65 16.13 0.66
CA ASP A 979 25.71 15.11 1.69
C ASP A 979 27.09 14.45 1.69
N ASN A 980 27.80 14.58 2.81
CA ASN A 980 29.13 14.01 2.99
C ASN A 980 29.11 12.70 3.79
N ALA A 981 27.93 12.28 4.27
CA ALA A 981 27.82 11.04 5.02
C ALA A 981 27.86 9.82 4.11
N ILE A 982 27.42 9.97 2.85
CA ILE A 982 27.25 8.88 1.87
C ILE A 982 27.89 9.29 0.55
N GLY A 983 28.68 8.38 -0.01
CA GLY A 983 29.32 8.45 -1.32
C GLY A 983 30.44 9.48 -1.44
N ASP A 984 31.50 9.10 -2.13
CA ASP A 984 32.51 10.04 -2.61
C ASP A 984 32.02 10.71 -3.90
N ASP A 985 32.38 11.97 -4.08
CA ASP A 985 32.02 12.71 -5.28
C ASP A 985 33.18 13.52 -5.86
N THR A 986 33.07 13.77 -7.15
CA THR A 986 34.07 14.47 -7.97
C THR A 986 33.80 15.97 -8.04
N ASN A 987 32.90 16.50 -7.19
CA ASN A 987 32.52 17.90 -7.23
C ASN A 987 33.72 18.79 -6.86
N ALA A 988 34.04 19.74 -7.73
CA ALA A 988 35.16 20.67 -7.53
C ALA A 988 34.92 21.74 -6.42
N ASP A 989 33.81 21.67 -5.70
CA ASP A 989 33.45 22.62 -4.63
C ASP A 989 34.20 22.31 -3.34
N VAL A 990 35.36 22.96 -3.16
CA VAL A 990 36.27 22.76 -2.03
C VAL A 990 35.67 23.19 -0.67
N SER A 991 34.52 23.89 -0.66
CA SER A 991 33.78 24.28 0.54
C SER A 991 32.27 24.26 0.29
N HIS A 992 31.72 23.06 0.08
CA HIS A 992 30.29 22.87 -0.12
C HIS A 992 29.50 23.21 1.18
N PRO A 993 28.23 23.66 1.07
CA PRO A 993 27.35 23.87 2.21
C PRO A 993 26.89 22.52 2.80
N ALA A 994 26.16 22.55 3.92
CA ALA A 994 25.46 21.36 4.40
C ALA A 994 24.29 21.02 3.45
N ALA A 995 23.94 19.74 3.37
CA ALA A 995 22.74 19.28 2.68
C ALA A 995 21.48 19.93 3.27
N LEU A 996 20.56 20.33 2.39
CA LEU A 996 19.29 20.97 2.77
C LEU A 996 18.11 20.21 2.17
N PRO A 997 16.97 20.13 2.89
CA PRO A 997 15.71 19.67 2.31
C PRO A 997 15.41 20.39 0.98
N GLY A 998 15.05 19.64 -0.06
CA GLY A 998 14.73 20.17 -1.38
C GLY A 998 15.94 20.52 -2.25
N ASP A 999 17.15 20.03 -1.93
CA ASP A 999 18.32 20.19 -2.79
C ASP A 999 18.10 19.54 -4.17
N TRP A 1000 17.27 18.50 -4.24
CA TRP A 1000 16.80 17.83 -5.45
C TRP A 1000 15.29 17.52 -5.36
N GLY A 1001 14.68 17.12 -6.49
CA GLY A 1001 13.25 16.80 -6.55
C GLY A 1001 12.96 15.41 -5.99
N GLY A 1002 12.74 14.45 -6.90
CA GLY A 1002 12.40 13.08 -6.56
C GLY A 1002 12.46 12.15 -7.77
N ILE A 1003 11.89 10.96 -7.61
CA ILE A 1003 11.55 10.05 -8.69
C ILE A 1003 10.11 10.33 -9.12
N TRP A 1004 9.94 10.72 -10.38
CA TRP A 1004 8.66 11.04 -10.97
C TRP A 1004 8.24 9.96 -11.97
N TYR A 1005 7.22 9.18 -11.60
CA TYR A 1005 6.47 8.27 -12.45
C TYR A 1005 5.25 8.97 -13.05
N ARG A 1006 5.11 8.93 -14.38
CA ARG A 1006 4.10 9.71 -15.09
C ARG A 1006 3.51 8.97 -16.30
N ASN A 1007 2.19 8.80 -16.29
CA ASN A 1007 1.45 8.18 -17.40
C ASN A 1007 0.40 9.11 -18.02
N ASP A 1008 0.00 10.21 -17.39
CA ASP A 1008 -1.07 11.14 -17.87
C ASP A 1008 -0.88 11.58 -19.34
N ILE A 1009 0.34 11.99 -19.71
CA ILE A 1009 0.66 12.47 -21.05
C ILE A 1009 0.62 11.33 -22.07
N ASP A 1010 1.10 10.15 -21.68
CA ASP A 1010 1.12 8.98 -22.54
C ASP A 1010 -0.30 8.45 -22.75
N SER A 1011 -1.11 8.38 -21.69
CA SER A 1011 -2.54 8.04 -21.73
C SER A 1011 -3.33 9.03 -22.58
N ALA A 1012 -3.20 10.34 -22.34
CA ALA A 1012 -3.87 11.38 -23.13
C ALA A 1012 -3.44 11.36 -24.61
N SER A 1013 -2.21 10.95 -24.90
CA SER A 1013 -1.68 10.80 -26.27
C SER A 1013 -1.94 9.41 -26.88
N LYS A 1014 -2.62 8.51 -26.17
CA LYS A 1014 -2.88 7.10 -26.55
C LYS A 1014 -1.60 6.33 -26.89
N ARG A 1015 -0.53 6.60 -26.14
CA ARG A 1015 0.74 5.88 -26.25
C ARG A 1015 0.69 4.61 -25.40
N PHE A 1016 1.66 3.74 -25.66
CA PHE A 1016 1.77 2.48 -24.97
C PHE A 1016 2.15 2.67 -23.50
N ASP A 1017 1.45 1.97 -22.62
CA ASP A 1017 1.72 1.88 -21.18
C ASP A 1017 1.66 0.40 -20.77
N TRP A 1018 2.67 -0.03 -20.00
CA TRP A 1018 2.73 -1.39 -19.47
C TRP A 1018 1.61 -1.68 -18.47
N GLU A 1019 1.14 -0.68 -17.73
CA GLU A 1019 0.06 -0.87 -16.75
C GLU A 1019 -1.28 -1.23 -17.42
N ASN A 1020 -1.51 -0.74 -18.65
CA ASN A 1020 -2.67 -1.11 -19.47
C ASN A 1020 -2.56 -2.53 -20.06
N GLU A 1021 -1.42 -3.19 -19.92
CA GLU A 1021 -1.25 -4.61 -20.24
C GLU A 1021 -1.09 -5.44 -18.96
N GLY A 1022 -1.47 -4.90 -17.79
CA GLY A 1022 -1.40 -5.57 -16.49
C GLY A 1022 0.03 -5.85 -16.01
N ILE A 1023 1.01 -5.07 -16.47
CA ILE A 1023 2.44 -5.27 -16.21
C ILE A 1023 2.99 -4.09 -15.39
N TYR A 1024 3.41 -4.36 -14.16
CA TYR A 1024 3.86 -3.33 -13.21
C TYR A 1024 5.38 -3.32 -13.06
N LEU A 1025 6.08 -2.70 -14.01
CA LEU A 1025 7.55 -2.68 -14.02
C LEU A 1025 8.17 -1.62 -13.11
N ASN A 1026 7.41 -0.60 -12.71
CA ASN A 1026 7.94 0.49 -11.90
C ASN A 1026 7.99 0.08 -10.43
N VAL A 1027 9.20 -0.01 -9.87
CA VAL A 1027 9.44 -0.46 -8.50
C VAL A 1027 10.46 0.45 -7.82
N VAL A 1028 10.16 0.83 -6.59
CA VAL A 1028 11.10 1.48 -5.67
C VAL A 1028 11.18 0.63 -4.41
N ASN A 1029 12.22 -0.20 -4.29
CA ASN A 1029 12.39 -1.13 -3.17
C ASN A 1029 13.71 -0.89 -2.43
N HIS A 1030 13.66 -0.83 -1.10
CA HIS A 1030 14.84 -0.58 -0.22
C HIS A 1030 15.70 0.60 -0.69
N ALA A 1031 15.06 1.74 -0.99
CA ALA A 1031 15.75 2.99 -1.24
C ALA A 1031 15.90 3.83 0.03
N ASP A 1032 17.05 4.45 0.21
CA ASP A 1032 17.28 5.50 1.21
C ASP A 1032 17.29 6.85 0.49
N MET A 1033 16.23 7.63 0.68
CA MET A 1033 16.00 8.92 0.02
C MET A 1033 16.10 10.06 1.04
N ARG A 1034 17.06 10.96 0.81
CA ARG A 1034 17.35 12.07 1.73
C ARG A 1034 17.31 13.40 1.01
N TYR A 1035 16.79 14.42 1.69
CA TYR A 1035 16.88 15.82 1.24
C TYR A 1035 16.18 16.11 -0.11
N GLY A 1036 15.18 15.30 -0.48
CA GLY A 1036 14.35 15.48 -1.68
C GLY A 1036 13.23 16.51 -1.48
N GLY A 1037 12.23 16.50 -2.37
CA GLY A 1037 11.06 17.39 -2.29
C GLY A 1037 11.28 18.80 -2.84
N GLY A 1038 12.30 18.99 -3.68
CA GLY A 1038 12.71 20.31 -4.19
C GLY A 1038 12.02 20.74 -5.49
N ASP A 1039 12.12 22.04 -5.76
CA ASP A 1039 11.67 22.62 -7.03
C ASP A 1039 12.58 22.23 -8.20
N VAL A 1040 11.97 21.67 -9.25
CA VAL A 1040 12.65 21.28 -10.49
C VAL A 1040 11.97 21.89 -11.71
N ILE A 1041 12.75 22.14 -12.75
CA ILE A 1041 12.24 22.71 -14.01
C ILE A 1041 11.86 21.57 -14.95
N VAL A 1042 10.58 21.50 -15.30
CA VAL A 1042 10.05 20.50 -16.23
C VAL A 1042 9.34 21.21 -17.36
N SER A 1043 9.80 20.98 -18.59
CA SER A 1043 9.23 21.62 -19.79
C SER A 1043 9.16 23.16 -19.70
N GLY A 1044 10.09 23.77 -18.95
CA GLY A 1044 10.16 25.23 -18.75
C GLY A 1044 9.35 25.78 -17.56
N VAL A 1045 8.63 24.93 -16.84
CA VAL A 1045 7.84 25.30 -15.65
C VAL A 1045 8.52 24.76 -14.40
N THR A 1046 8.71 25.61 -13.40
CA THR A 1046 9.17 25.20 -12.07
C THR A 1046 8.00 24.61 -11.29
N GLN A 1047 8.19 23.40 -10.74
CA GLN A 1047 7.21 22.78 -9.85
C GLN A 1047 7.90 21.94 -8.78
N PRO A 1048 7.28 21.79 -7.59
CA PRO A 1048 7.77 20.88 -6.57
C PRO A 1048 7.58 19.43 -7.01
N VAL A 1049 8.56 18.59 -6.70
CA VAL A 1049 8.50 17.14 -6.92
C VAL A 1049 8.90 16.46 -5.62
N ALA A 1050 7.94 15.80 -4.98
CA ALA A 1050 8.13 14.94 -3.83
C ALA A 1050 9.16 13.82 -4.13
N PRO A 1051 9.87 13.27 -3.12
CA PRO A 1051 10.83 12.18 -3.30
C PRO A 1051 10.28 11.01 -4.13
N ILE A 1052 9.02 10.63 -3.93
CA ILE A 1052 8.26 9.76 -4.83
C ILE A 1052 7.02 10.51 -5.33
N HIS A 1053 6.92 10.70 -6.64
CA HIS A 1053 5.89 11.52 -7.28
C HIS A 1053 5.19 10.74 -8.39
N MET A 1054 3.89 10.51 -8.23
CA MET A 1054 3.09 9.63 -9.07
C MET A 1054 2.00 10.44 -9.78
N THR A 1055 1.96 10.39 -11.11
CA THR A 1055 0.92 11.02 -11.93
C THR A 1055 0.33 9.97 -12.87
N ASP A 1056 -0.91 9.56 -12.61
CA ASP A 1056 -1.65 8.47 -13.27
C ASP A 1056 -0.88 7.14 -13.32
N SER A 1057 0.10 6.96 -12.43
CA SER A 1057 0.98 5.78 -12.42
C SER A 1057 0.92 5.09 -11.07
N ARG A 1058 1.05 3.76 -11.11
CA ARG A 1058 0.83 2.84 -9.99
C ARG A 1058 2.08 2.01 -9.73
N PRO A 1059 3.21 2.61 -9.31
CA PRO A 1059 4.41 1.85 -8.98
C PRO A 1059 4.24 1.00 -7.71
N THR A 1060 5.10 0.00 -7.53
CA THR A 1060 5.32 -0.66 -6.24
C THR A 1060 6.36 0.14 -5.46
N VAL A 1061 6.04 0.52 -4.22
CA VAL A 1061 6.87 1.36 -3.35
C VAL A 1061 6.98 0.68 -2.00
N SER A 1062 8.08 -0.02 -1.75
CA SER A 1062 8.21 -0.89 -0.58
C SER A 1062 9.55 -0.74 0.15
N TYR A 1063 9.53 -0.86 1.48
CA TYR A 1063 10.72 -0.88 2.33
C TYR A 1063 11.66 0.33 2.18
N ASN A 1064 11.14 1.49 1.76
CA ASN A 1064 11.96 2.68 1.57
C ASN A 1064 12.07 3.49 2.86
N THR A 1065 13.21 4.14 3.06
CA THR A 1065 13.41 5.15 4.10
C THR A 1065 13.47 6.52 3.45
N ILE A 1066 12.55 7.42 3.82
CA ILE A 1066 12.49 8.78 3.26
C ILE A 1066 12.61 9.80 4.39
N THR A 1067 13.64 10.64 4.33
CA THR A 1067 13.97 11.57 5.42
C THR A 1067 14.39 12.97 4.96
N GLY A 1068 14.08 13.98 5.77
CA GLY A 1068 14.57 15.33 5.57
C GLY A 1068 14.10 15.99 4.28
N SER A 1069 12.94 15.62 3.75
CA SER A 1069 12.40 16.17 2.49
C SER A 1069 11.66 17.49 2.70
N ALA A 1070 11.75 18.39 1.72
CA ALA A 1070 11.11 19.71 1.77
C ALA A 1070 9.59 19.68 1.49
N ASP A 1071 9.10 18.58 0.91
CA ASP A 1071 7.68 18.33 0.60
C ASP A 1071 7.21 17.04 1.31
N ALA A 1072 5.99 16.58 1.02
CA ALA A 1072 5.53 15.25 1.43
C ALA A 1072 6.50 14.17 0.93
N ALA A 1073 6.69 13.11 1.73
CA ALA A 1073 7.58 12.01 1.39
C ALA A 1073 7.16 11.32 0.07
N MET A 1074 5.85 11.21 -0.14
CA MET A 1074 5.27 10.68 -1.37
C MET A 1074 4.09 11.55 -1.81
N SER A 1075 3.77 11.52 -3.10
CA SER A 1075 2.59 12.20 -3.61
C SER A 1075 2.01 11.51 -4.85
N ALA A 1076 0.69 11.50 -4.95
CA ALA A 1076 -0.06 10.93 -6.07
C ALA A 1076 -1.17 11.91 -6.51
N ASN A 1077 -1.59 11.90 -7.77
CA ASN A 1077 -2.82 12.57 -8.19
C ASN A 1077 -4.01 11.59 -8.14
N PRO A 1078 -5.28 12.05 -8.18
CA PRO A 1078 -6.45 11.20 -7.95
C PRO A 1078 -6.49 9.94 -8.83
N ASP A 1079 -6.24 10.06 -10.13
CA ASP A 1079 -6.33 8.93 -11.07
C ASP A 1079 -5.20 7.90 -10.90
N SER A 1080 -4.16 8.21 -10.11
CA SER A 1080 -3.18 7.21 -9.71
C SER A 1080 -3.82 6.09 -8.86
N PHE A 1081 -4.98 6.31 -8.23
CA PHE A 1081 -5.66 5.32 -7.39
C PHE A 1081 -6.59 4.37 -8.15
N LYS A 1082 -6.50 4.34 -9.49
CA LYS A 1082 -7.31 3.47 -10.36
C LYS A 1082 -7.30 2.01 -9.92
N GLU A 1083 -8.48 1.44 -9.75
CA GLU A 1083 -8.72 0.01 -9.57
C GLU A 1083 -8.90 -0.71 -10.91
N THR A 1084 -8.39 -1.93 -11.03
CA THR A 1084 -8.48 -2.72 -12.27
C THR A 1084 -8.57 -4.22 -11.95
N SER A 1085 -9.69 -4.85 -12.32
CA SER A 1085 -9.92 -6.31 -12.22
C SER A 1085 -9.45 -7.10 -13.46
N PHE A 1086 -9.19 -6.39 -14.56
CA PHE A 1086 -8.88 -6.95 -15.90
C PHE A 1086 -9.99 -7.81 -16.53
N HIS A 1087 -11.19 -7.81 -15.96
CA HIS A 1087 -12.33 -8.58 -16.47
C HIS A 1087 -13.20 -7.78 -17.45
N THR A 1088 -13.01 -6.46 -17.53
CA THR A 1088 -13.75 -5.59 -18.45
C THR A 1088 -13.48 -5.92 -19.93
N THR A 1089 -14.43 -5.53 -20.78
CA THR A 1089 -14.41 -5.76 -22.23
C THR A 1089 -13.07 -5.36 -22.87
N GLU A 1090 -12.47 -4.25 -22.45
CA GLU A 1090 -11.18 -3.74 -22.97
C GLU A 1090 -10.07 -4.81 -22.97
N PHE A 1091 -9.95 -5.57 -21.88
CA PHE A 1091 -8.92 -6.60 -21.74
C PHE A 1091 -9.33 -7.93 -22.41
N GLN A 1092 -10.65 -8.22 -22.45
CA GLN A 1092 -11.17 -9.49 -22.95
C GLN A 1092 -11.26 -9.54 -24.50
N GLN A 1093 -11.27 -8.38 -25.19
CA GLN A 1093 -11.36 -8.29 -26.66
C GLN A 1093 -10.25 -9.05 -27.41
N ARG A 1094 -9.04 -9.15 -26.83
CA ARG A 1094 -7.91 -9.87 -27.46
C ARG A 1094 -7.93 -11.38 -27.17
N GLY A 1095 -8.91 -11.88 -26.42
CA GLY A 1095 -9.10 -13.29 -26.09
C GLY A 1095 -9.48 -13.48 -24.63
N ALA A 1096 -10.52 -14.27 -24.38
CA ALA A 1096 -11.06 -14.49 -23.04
C ALA A 1096 -10.06 -15.18 -22.11
N PHE A 1097 -9.98 -14.69 -20.88
CA PHE A 1097 -9.12 -15.25 -19.83
C PHE A 1097 -9.66 -14.94 -18.43
N THR A 1098 -9.13 -15.62 -17.42
CA THR A 1098 -9.45 -15.37 -16.01
C THR A 1098 -8.24 -14.75 -15.34
N ALA A 1099 -8.34 -13.48 -14.96
CA ALA A 1099 -7.27 -12.83 -14.21
C ALA A 1099 -7.14 -13.45 -12.82
N ASP A 1100 -5.91 -13.65 -12.37
CA ASP A 1100 -5.58 -14.23 -11.06
C ASP A 1100 -4.96 -13.18 -10.11
N TYR A 1101 -5.07 -11.91 -10.46
CA TYR A 1101 -4.65 -10.74 -9.69
C TYR A 1101 -5.47 -9.53 -10.14
N THR A 1102 -5.52 -8.52 -9.29
CA THR A 1102 -6.06 -7.19 -9.57
C THR A 1102 -4.98 -6.16 -9.30
N ARG A 1103 -5.25 -4.88 -9.60
CA ARG A 1103 -4.44 -3.77 -9.12
C ARG A 1103 -5.34 -2.66 -8.60
N VAL A 1104 -5.03 -2.18 -7.41
CA VAL A 1104 -5.62 -0.97 -6.85
C VAL A 1104 -4.48 -0.01 -6.58
N GLY A 1105 -4.57 1.18 -7.19
CA GLY A 1105 -3.59 2.25 -6.97
C GLY A 1105 -2.12 1.85 -7.11
N PRO A 1106 -1.20 2.70 -6.62
CA PRO A 1106 0.15 2.27 -6.26
C PRO A 1106 0.09 1.19 -5.17
N ASP A 1107 1.16 0.43 -5.00
CA ASP A 1107 1.24 -0.61 -3.98
C ASP A 1107 2.31 -0.22 -2.99
N ILE A 1108 1.88 0.20 -1.81
CA ILE A 1108 2.71 0.91 -0.83
C ILE A 1108 2.76 0.14 0.47
N GLN A 1109 3.94 -0.39 0.79
CA GLN A 1109 4.10 -1.30 1.92
C GLN A 1109 5.40 -1.04 2.69
N PHE A 1110 5.37 -1.10 4.01
CA PHE A 1110 6.56 -1.07 4.88
C PHE A 1110 7.54 0.11 4.66
N ASN A 1111 7.05 1.29 4.29
CA ASN A 1111 7.91 2.47 4.12
C ASN A 1111 8.10 3.23 5.44
N HIS A 1112 9.33 3.63 5.75
CA HIS A 1112 9.66 4.40 6.95
C HIS A 1112 9.82 5.89 6.61
N LEU A 1113 8.88 6.71 7.12
CA LEU A 1113 8.77 8.13 6.78
C LEU A 1113 9.00 8.99 8.03
N THR A 1114 10.13 9.67 8.12
CA THR A 1114 10.48 10.49 9.28
C THR A 1114 11.12 11.82 8.91
N ASP A 1115 10.90 12.86 9.72
CA ASP A 1115 11.51 14.18 9.56
C ASP A 1115 11.31 14.84 8.16
N ASN A 1116 10.21 14.53 7.47
CA ASN A 1116 9.78 15.24 6.26
C ASN A 1116 8.78 16.35 6.63
N SER A 1117 8.53 17.29 5.70
CA SER A 1117 7.44 18.27 5.86
C SER A 1117 6.09 17.58 6.11
N PHE A 1118 5.85 16.45 5.40
CA PHE A 1118 4.77 15.52 5.71
C PHE A 1118 5.29 14.07 5.64
N ASN A 1119 5.15 13.32 6.73
CA ASN A 1119 5.43 11.87 6.77
C ASN A 1119 4.18 11.10 6.30
N ALA A 1120 3.78 11.35 5.06
CA ALA A 1120 2.52 10.90 4.50
C ALA A 1120 2.60 10.84 2.96
N LEU A 1121 1.60 10.18 2.37
CA LEU A 1121 1.29 10.33 0.95
C LEU A 1121 0.32 11.50 0.76
N PHE A 1122 0.74 12.49 0.00
CA PHE A 1122 -0.10 13.64 -0.32
C PHE A 1122 -0.89 13.42 -1.62
N VAL A 1123 -2.21 13.45 -1.53
CA VAL A 1123 -3.11 13.38 -2.70
C VAL A 1123 -3.22 14.79 -3.30
N ARG A 1124 -2.51 14.98 -4.41
CA ARG A 1124 -2.35 16.28 -5.08
C ARG A 1124 -3.57 16.58 -5.92
N LEU A 1125 -4.25 17.66 -5.56
CA LEU A 1125 -5.34 18.24 -6.33
C LEU A 1125 -4.75 19.50 -6.97
N ARG A 1126 -4.21 19.39 -8.19
CA ARG A 1126 -3.69 20.59 -8.85
C ARG A 1126 -4.86 21.49 -9.21
N THR A 1127 -4.64 22.79 -9.16
CA THR A 1127 -5.43 23.77 -9.91
C THR A 1127 -4.64 24.15 -11.16
N PRO A 1128 -4.86 23.52 -12.32
CA PRO A 1128 -4.33 24.04 -13.58
C PRO A 1128 -4.76 25.50 -13.76
N ALA A 1129 -4.02 26.25 -14.59
CA ALA A 1129 -4.31 27.65 -14.88
C ALA A 1129 -5.74 27.79 -15.46
N GLY A 1130 -6.71 28.07 -14.58
CA GLY A 1130 -8.14 27.91 -14.87
C GLY A 1130 -9.03 27.93 -13.61
N ASN A 1131 -8.48 27.62 -12.43
CA ASN A 1131 -9.17 27.48 -11.12
C ASN A 1131 -9.98 26.20 -10.92
N ASP A 1132 -9.95 25.25 -11.85
CA ASP A 1132 -10.63 23.96 -11.67
C ASP A 1132 -9.71 22.99 -10.92
N LEU A 1133 -10.26 22.30 -9.92
CA LEU A 1133 -9.55 21.25 -9.18
C LEU A 1133 -9.45 19.99 -10.04
N GLU A 1134 -8.29 19.33 -10.00
CA GLU A 1134 -8.11 18.00 -10.60
C GLU A 1134 -9.11 17.00 -10.01
N THR A 1135 -9.85 16.30 -10.88
CA THR A 1135 -10.92 15.36 -10.53
C THR A 1135 -10.42 13.92 -10.53
N LEU A 1136 -11.08 13.04 -9.76
CA LEU A 1136 -10.98 11.59 -9.93
C LEU A 1136 -11.90 11.18 -11.09
N THR A 1137 -11.34 10.69 -12.19
CA THR A 1137 -12.06 10.36 -13.44
C THR A 1137 -12.20 8.85 -13.67
N VAL A 1138 -11.62 8.05 -12.78
CA VAL A 1138 -11.56 6.59 -12.86
C VAL A 1138 -12.14 5.96 -11.60
N PRO A 1139 -12.62 4.69 -11.66
CA PRO A 1139 -12.90 3.92 -10.45
C PRO A 1139 -11.62 3.83 -9.63
N GLY A 1140 -11.62 4.41 -8.44
CA GLY A 1140 -10.45 4.53 -7.60
C GLY A 1140 -10.73 4.10 -6.17
N ARG A 1141 -9.74 3.49 -5.53
CA ARG A 1141 -9.82 3.05 -4.13
C ARG A 1141 -8.52 3.36 -3.43
N PHE A 1142 -8.61 3.82 -2.18
CA PHE A 1142 -7.47 4.01 -1.29
C PHE A 1142 -7.42 2.82 -0.34
N ASP A 1143 -6.49 1.91 -0.55
CA ASP A 1143 -6.36 0.68 0.23
C ASP A 1143 -5.03 0.52 0.96
N ASP A 1144 -4.02 1.35 0.68
CA ASP A 1144 -2.76 1.30 1.43
C ASP A 1144 -2.99 1.69 2.91
N THR A 1145 -2.77 0.74 3.82
CA THR A 1145 -2.93 0.94 5.28
C THR A 1145 -1.64 1.39 5.98
N ASP A 1146 -0.49 1.21 5.32
CA ASP A 1146 0.84 1.47 5.89
C ASP A 1146 1.24 2.95 5.85
N VAL A 1147 0.53 3.76 5.06
CA VAL A 1147 0.81 5.19 4.91
C VAL A 1147 -0.44 6.03 5.13
N VAL A 1148 -0.28 7.15 5.84
CA VAL A 1148 -1.35 8.12 5.99
C VAL A 1148 -1.55 8.85 4.67
N HIS A 1149 -2.77 8.84 4.15
CA HIS A 1149 -3.21 9.66 3.02
C HIS A 1149 -3.62 11.05 3.50
N VAL A 1150 -3.06 12.11 2.90
CA VAL A 1150 -3.39 13.50 3.22
C VAL A 1150 -4.06 14.16 2.03
N ILE A 1151 -5.28 14.65 2.25
CA ILE A 1151 -6.06 15.44 1.30
C ILE A 1151 -6.26 16.83 1.91
N ALA A 1152 -5.69 17.87 1.31
CA ALA A 1152 -5.73 19.23 1.85
C ALA A 1152 -6.84 20.12 1.26
N GLU A 1153 -7.41 19.71 0.12
CA GLU A 1153 -8.47 20.43 -0.60
C GLU A 1153 -9.63 19.48 -0.90
N ASN A 1154 -10.74 19.98 -1.44
CA ASN A 1154 -11.87 19.11 -1.77
C ASN A 1154 -11.50 18.21 -2.97
N LEU A 1155 -11.52 16.89 -2.77
CA LEU A 1155 -11.44 15.92 -3.87
C LEU A 1155 -12.77 15.94 -4.63
N LEU A 1156 -12.74 16.31 -5.91
CA LEU A 1156 -13.91 16.20 -6.78
C LEU A 1156 -13.87 14.85 -7.48
N ILE A 1157 -14.98 14.12 -7.43
CA ILE A 1157 -15.18 12.87 -8.17
C ILE A 1157 -16.00 13.23 -9.41
N GLU A 1158 -15.51 12.85 -10.59
CA GLU A 1158 -16.25 13.03 -11.84
C GLU A 1158 -17.38 11.99 -11.89
N GLY A 1159 -18.62 12.45 -11.72
CA GLY A 1159 -19.82 11.63 -11.87
C GLY A 1159 -20.50 11.87 -13.22
N VAL A 1160 -21.15 10.83 -13.76
CA VAL A 1160 -21.89 10.89 -15.03
C VAL A 1160 -23.39 11.10 -14.79
N ALA A 1161 -23.74 12.15 -14.04
CA ALA A 1161 -25.15 12.45 -13.76
C ALA A 1161 -25.93 12.71 -15.05
N GLY A 1162 -27.22 12.34 -15.05
CA GLY A 1162 -28.15 12.58 -16.16
C GLY A 1162 -28.31 11.39 -17.09
N GLY A 1163 -27.83 10.22 -16.68
CA GLY A 1163 -27.85 9.01 -17.49
C GLY A 1163 -26.88 9.05 -18.69
N PRO A 1164 -26.94 8.02 -19.55
CA PRO A 1164 -25.96 7.86 -20.60
C PRO A 1164 -26.07 8.95 -21.66
N ILE A 1165 -24.91 9.43 -22.08
CA ILE A 1165 -24.79 10.34 -23.21
C ILE A 1165 -24.74 9.50 -24.48
N SER A 1166 -25.79 9.60 -25.30
CA SER A 1166 -25.74 9.09 -26.66
C SER A 1166 -24.70 9.90 -27.44
N GLN A 1167 -23.46 9.40 -27.52
CA GLN A 1167 -22.34 9.98 -28.28
C GLN A 1167 -22.55 9.86 -29.81
N VAL A 1168 -23.78 10.08 -30.25
CA VAL A 1168 -24.19 10.18 -31.64
C VAL A 1168 -23.94 11.62 -32.10
N ALA A 1169 -22.69 12.08 -31.99
CA ALA A 1169 -22.26 13.23 -32.77
C ALA A 1169 -22.17 12.77 -34.23
N THR A 1170 -23.24 12.91 -35.00
CA THR A 1170 -23.15 12.66 -36.44
C THR A 1170 -22.23 13.70 -37.07
N PRO A 1171 -21.32 13.33 -37.99
CA PRO A 1171 -20.45 14.31 -38.64
C PRO A 1171 -21.27 15.41 -39.33
N PRO A 1172 -21.04 16.71 -39.03
CA PRO A 1172 -21.81 17.77 -39.67
C PRO A 1172 -21.45 17.86 -41.15
N THR A 1173 -22.40 17.51 -42.03
CA THR A 1173 -22.21 17.55 -43.49
C THR A 1173 -22.59 18.89 -44.12
N GLN A 1174 -23.15 19.83 -43.36
CA GLN A 1174 -23.63 21.12 -43.86
C GLN A 1174 -22.51 22.00 -44.45
N LEU A 1175 -21.28 21.86 -43.94
CA LEU A 1175 -20.10 22.58 -44.43
C LEU A 1175 -19.22 21.76 -45.37
N VAL A 1176 -19.57 20.49 -45.64
CA VAL A 1176 -18.82 19.63 -46.56
C VAL A 1176 -19.05 20.11 -47.99
N LYS A 1177 -17.96 20.44 -48.68
CA LYS A 1177 -17.99 20.93 -50.04
C LYS A 1177 -17.75 19.79 -51.03
N LEU A 1178 -18.66 19.64 -51.99
CA LEU A 1178 -18.61 18.64 -53.07
C LEU A 1178 -18.20 19.30 -54.39
N ASP A 1179 -17.07 18.91 -54.96
CA ASP A 1179 -16.59 19.39 -56.26
C ASP A 1179 -16.56 18.25 -57.30
N PRO A 1180 -17.14 18.41 -58.51
CA PRO A 1180 -17.12 17.37 -59.52
C PRO A 1180 -15.77 17.31 -60.26
N LEU A 1181 -15.26 16.10 -60.49
CA LEU A 1181 -13.98 15.81 -61.13
C LEU A 1181 -14.13 14.89 -62.36
N THR A 1182 -13.14 14.92 -63.25
CA THR A 1182 -13.01 14.01 -64.39
C THR A 1182 -12.02 12.88 -64.07
N GLY A 1183 -12.23 11.68 -64.64
CA GLY A 1183 -11.28 10.55 -64.52
C GLY A 1183 -11.61 9.47 -63.49
N GLY A 1184 -12.82 9.44 -62.93
CA GLY A 1184 -13.34 8.34 -62.11
C GLY A 1184 -14.34 7.43 -62.84
N THR A 1185 -15.10 6.64 -62.08
CA THR A 1185 -16.06 5.64 -62.58
C THR A 1185 -17.52 5.92 -62.21
N LEU A 1186 -17.82 7.04 -61.53
CA LEU A 1186 -19.19 7.38 -61.17
C LEU A 1186 -20.01 7.69 -62.44
N PRO A 1187 -21.19 7.07 -62.61
CA PRO A 1187 -22.12 7.42 -63.67
C PRO A 1187 -22.59 8.88 -63.60
N LEU A 1188 -23.22 9.36 -64.68
CA LEU A 1188 -23.93 10.63 -64.63
C LEU A 1188 -25.16 10.49 -63.73
N GLY A 1189 -25.33 11.42 -62.80
CA GLY A 1189 -26.41 11.37 -61.80
C GLY A 1189 -26.26 12.44 -60.72
N THR A 1190 -27.26 12.52 -59.86
CA THR A 1190 -27.24 13.33 -58.64
C THR A 1190 -26.84 12.45 -57.48
N TYR A 1191 -25.86 12.90 -56.70
CA TYR A 1191 -25.27 12.19 -55.58
C TYR A 1191 -25.34 13.07 -54.33
N ASN A 1192 -25.50 12.43 -53.18
CA ASN A 1192 -25.21 13.00 -51.87
C ASN A 1192 -24.47 11.94 -51.05
N TYR A 1193 -23.80 12.38 -49.99
CA TYR A 1193 -22.92 11.54 -49.18
C TYR A 1193 -23.34 11.63 -47.73
N ARG A 1194 -23.29 10.51 -47.02
CA ARG A 1194 -23.35 10.46 -45.56
C ARG A 1194 -21.97 10.09 -45.04
N LEU A 1195 -21.64 10.62 -43.87
CA LEU A 1195 -20.38 10.37 -43.19
C LEU A 1195 -20.66 9.72 -41.83
N THR A 1196 -19.74 8.88 -41.38
CA THR A 1196 -19.68 8.36 -40.01
C THR A 1196 -18.33 8.75 -39.42
N TYR A 1197 -18.28 8.98 -38.10
CA TYR A 1197 -17.01 8.91 -37.37
C TYR A 1197 -16.71 7.45 -37.06
N VAL A 1198 -15.42 7.13 -36.89
CA VAL A 1198 -14.98 5.83 -36.38
C VAL A 1198 -14.08 6.12 -35.20
N ASP A 1199 -14.41 5.57 -34.03
CA ASP A 1199 -13.60 5.75 -32.83
C ASP A 1199 -12.31 4.88 -32.87
N ALA A 1200 -11.52 4.94 -31.79
CA ALA A 1200 -10.26 4.21 -31.70
C ALA A 1200 -10.46 2.69 -31.50
N GLN A 1201 -11.66 2.27 -31.11
CA GLN A 1201 -12.09 0.89 -30.89
C GLN A 1201 -12.71 0.30 -32.17
N GLY A 1202 -12.89 1.11 -33.21
CA GLY A 1202 -13.46 0.70 -34.49
C GLY A 1202 -14.98 0.78 -34.55
N ASN A 1203 -15.62 1.42 -33.57
CA ASN A 1203 -17.06 1.62 -33.57
C ASN A 1203 -17.42 2.79 -34.49
N GLU A 1204 -18.36 2.55 -35.40
CA GLU A 1204 -18.86 3.59 -36.30
C GLU A 1204 -19.99 4.38 -35.62
N SER A 1205 -19.95 5.72 -35.72
CA SER A 1205 -21.08 6.57 -35.33
C SER A 1205 -22.27 6.33 -36.27
N PRO A 1206 -23.50 6.70 -35.88
CA PRO A 1206 -24.60 6.80 -36.83
C PRO A 1206 -24.25 7.72 -38.00
N ALA A 1207 -24.78 7.38 -39.18
CA ALA A 1207 -24.56 8.13 -40.40
C ALA A 1207 -25.17 9.52 -40.30
N SER A 1208 -24.42 10.53 -40.75
CA SER A 1208 -24.88 11.91 -40.84
C SER A 1208 -26.13 12.06 -41.69
N ASP A 1209 -26.81 13.20 -41.53
CA ASP A 1209 -27.70 13.70 -42.57
C ASP A 1209 -26.98 13.75 -43.93
N PRO A 1210 -27.67 13.50 -45.05
CA PRO A 1210 -27.08 13.62 -46.38
C PRO A 1210 -26.46 15.01 -46.57
N SER A 1211 -25.25 15.04 -47.14
CA SER A 1211 -24.66 16.27 -47.66
C SER A 1211 -25.60 16.94 -48.66
N ARG A 1212 -25.32 18.20 -49.00
CA ARG A 1212 -26.00 18.85 -50.14
C ARG A 1212 -25.80 18.02 -51.42
N ASP A 1213 -26.79 18.03 -52.31
CA ASP A 1213 -26.74 17.30 -53.57
C ASP A 1213 -25.67 17.86 -54.53
N ILE A 1214 -24.97 16.97 -55.25
CA ILE A 1214 -24.10 17.29 -56.38
C ILE A 1214 -24.52 16.52 -57.63
N THR A 1215 -24.60 17.20 -58.78
CA THR A 1215 -24.99 16.58 -60.04
C THR A 1215 -23.79 16.51 -60.99
N LEU A 1216 -23.44 15.30 -61.43
CA LEU A 1216 -22.36 15.05 -62.39
C LEU A 1216 -22.87 15.21 -63.83
N THR A 1217 -22.15 16.01 -64.63
CA THR A 1217 -22.48 16.27 -66.04
C THR A 1217 -21.25 16.12 -66.95
N GLY A 1218 -21.46 15.74 -68.22
CA GLY A 1218 -20.48 15.89 -69.31
C GLY A 1218 -19.01 15.56 -69.00
N GLY A 1219 -18.66 14.27 -68.84
CA GLY A 1219 -17.28 13.82 -68.63
C GLY A 1219 -16.79 13.87 -67.17
N GLN A 1220 -17.58 14.45 -66.26
CA GLN A 1220 -17.38 14.34 -64.81
C GLN A 1220 -17.78 12.94 -64.33
N THR A 1221 -16.85 12.23 -63.70
CA THR A 1221 -17.04 10.83 -63.26
C THR A 1221 -16.46 10.56 -61.87
N ALA A 1222 -16.18 11.60 -61.08
CA ALA A 1222 -15.74 11.55 -59.69
C ALA A 1222 -16.24 12.77 -58.91
N VAL A 1223 -16.27 12.69 -57.57
CA VAL A 1223 -16.56 13.82 -56.68
C VAL A 1223 -15.43 13.93 -55.65
N LEU A 1224 -14.90 15.14 -55.44
CA LEU A 1224 -14.00 15.45 -54.33
C LEU A 1224 -14.80 15.99 -53.16
N LEU A 1225 -14.64 15.36 -52.00
CA LEU A 1225 -15.17 15.85 -50.73
C LEU A 1225 -14.07 16.67 -50.04
N SER A 1226 -14.38 17.91 -49.67
CA SER A 1226 -13.46 18.82 -48.97
C SER A 1226 -14.15 19.47 -47.77
N GLN A 1227 -13.35 19.98 -46.82
CA GLN A 1227 -13.86 20.48 -45.53
C GLN A 1227 -14.59 19.40 -44.71
N LEU A 1228 -14.07 18.18 -44.75
CA LEU A 1228 -14.58 17.11 -43.90
C LEU A 1228 -14.43 17.50 -42.41
N PRO A 1229 -15.47 17.29 -41.60
CA PRO A 1229 -15.38 17.49 -40.16
C PRO A 1229 -14.33 16.53 -39.59
N ARG A 1230 -13.57 17.00 -38.60
CA ARG A 1230 -12.50 16.26 -37.94
C ARG A 1230 -12.86 15.96 -36.51
#